data_AF-A0A3N0Z5M8-F1
#
_entry.id   AF-A0A3N0Z5M8-F1
#
_cell.length_a   1.000
_cell.length_b   1.000
_cell.length_c   1.000
_cell.angle_alpha   90.00
_cell.angle_beta   90.00
_cell.angle_gamma   90.00
#
_symmetry.space_group_name_H-M   'P 1'
#
loop_
_entity.id
_entity.type
_entity.pdbx_description
1 polymer ?
#
loop_
_entity_poly.entity_id
_entity_poly.type
_entity_poly.pdbx_seq_one_letter_code
_entity_poly.pdbx_strand_id
1 'polypeptide(L)'
;MANHSESRSKRVFLNNIDSYSSKYIAQFLSSCVVGESLTEGEEEDIHEHASEGACFQIVGTVANKDAKKQRFALEEYWTAWLGKLSSVPVFGPGTNIIPAIHIHDLARVVQNIIDHKPKTYYFIAVDDSKNTFEDIVKAIASALGSGQIEKVPKEDAYGTKAITETDLLYLTVNLQTESVFLKDKLNISWDYESGIVDNIFRVVEEYKQTRQLLPIKICLLGPPAVGKSSVATKLCRYYKLHHINVNEAINEKVRQLEELLGRNEKTRENEEMLIGAEEQLKTLKNNMLQNDGQLDEQHVMHIIREKLNSMPCRNQGFVLDGYPKTYTQAKELFYEAKMEVEDTRSTIPQYSKVLIPEFVFSLDATDEFLKERVRNLPQNVAEEMHYTQDEFTESLAKFRETLAEDESVLDYFDELEIRPEHIDCENEATVDKIIKTVGRPMNYGLSPEEMEEERKRKEDEWHQQLKQEELEKELKEIVENDKMDALLEEWNDYIVQLVDVYLQNRNMAEVMKQEHELLETRSVPMRHYLMKYVMPTVIQGLVDCCKVKPDDPVDFLVTLVICPITNQVQAVQQTPKHYGITSPISLAPPKEADLVLTRKLTETLRPFGVFEEEMELQRRILVLGKLNMLVKLWIREVSEAKNIPASVIDSVGGKIFTFGSYRLGVHTKGADIDALCVAPRHVDRSDFFSSFYEKLKEQEEVKDLRAVEEAFVPVIKLAFDGIEIDILFARLALQTIPENLDLRDDGLLRNLDIRCIRSLNGCRVTDEILHLVPNIENFRLTLRAIKMWAKRHNIYSNILGFLGGVSWAMLVARTCQLYPNAVASTLVHKFFLVFSKWEWPNPVLLKQPEDCNLNLPVTPSDRYHLMPIITPAYPQQNSTYNVSASTRAIMVEEFKRGLAITDEILQNKADWSKLFEAPNFFQKYKHYIVLLASAQTEKQHLEWVGLVESKIRILVGNLEKNEFITLAHVNPQSFPGPKEGTDKEEFSTMWVIGIVFKKMEGSENLNVDLTFDIQSFTDTVYRQAITSKMFEQDMKITAMHVKRKQLHQLLPKVAIQRGKRKARHSSDGLRVMNDGSLDLSVDSDNSMSVPSPTGPSAAKSARASSPQGSTGMATNSTDLQGKTDTSSGSTLLAGAVDGTKPDNVGTSSSNSPQKGAAALKRPASPLQQDLEKKPKVDSVQQNPNPSPCLSAGPAKKRPASPLGNETSKKAKVEDFSTPEAKSSDETEGHVAVDPAIVEVVPSDGEFKTETELTVNIS
;
A
#
# COMPACT_ATOMS: atom_id res chain seq x y z
N MET A 1 52.72 16.23 27.90
CA MET A 1 51.87 15.05 28.09
C MET A 1 50.53 15.51 28.63
N ALA A 2 49.45 15.23 27.93
CA ALA A 2 48.07 15.31 28.40
C ALA A 2 47.25 14.44 27.43
N ASN A 3 46.57 13.40 27.93
CA ASN A 3 45.82 12.49 27.08
C ASN A 3 44.36 12.93 27.01
N HIS A 4 43.89 13.35 25.84
CA HIS A 4 42.46 13.35 25.56
C HIS A 4 42.01 11.92 25.28
N SER A 5 41.17 11.37 26.16
CA SER A 5 40.50 10.09 25.95
C SER A 5 39.23 10.28 25.13
N GLU A 6 39.14 9.64 23.97
CA GLU A 6 37.89 9.58 23.18
C GLU A 6 36.74 8.98 24.01
N SER A 7 35.59 9.65 24.05
CA SER A 7 34.36 9.04 24.55
C SER A 7 33.85 8.00 23.56
N ARG A 8 34.26 6.73 23.76
CA ARG A 8 33.78 5.59 22.97
C ARG A 8 32.58 4.96 23.66
N SER A 9 31.43 4.95 22.98
CA SER A 9 30.24 4.19 23.38
C SER A 9 30.61 2.74 23.72
N LYS A 10 30.34 2.30 24.95
CA LYS A 10 30.60 0.90 25.36
C LYS A 10 29.72 -0.03 24.52
N ARG A 11 30.33 -0.99 23.82
CA ARG A 11 29.60 -2.03 23.08
C ARG A 11 29.29 -3.22 24.00
N VAL A 12 28.03 -3.63 24.04
CA VAL A 12 27.53 -4.79 24.80
C VAL A 12 27.08 -5.86 23.79
N PHE A 13 27.39 -7.13 24.06
CA PHE A 13 26.91 -8.25 23.26
C PHE A 13 25.86 -9.06 24.02
N LEU A 14 24.68 -9.26 23.42
CA LEU A 14 23.59 -10.04 23.99
C LEU A 14 23.20 -11.21 23.06
N ASN A 15 23.09 -12.41 23.61
CA ASN A 15 22.72 -13.60 22.86
C ASN A 15 21.19 -13.70 22.73
N ASN A 16 20.69 -14.10 21.54
CA ASN A 16 19.25 -14.23 21.23
C ASN A 16 18.46 -12.95 21.58
N ILE A 17 18.80 -11.81 20.98
CA ILE A 17 18.23 -10.47 21.23
C ILE A 17 16.73 -10.36 20.87
N ASP A 18 16.20 -11.34 20.16
CA ASP A 18 14.79 -11.57 19.85
C ASP A 18 14.01 -12.29 20.96
N SER A 19 14.70 -12.95 21.89
CA SER A 19 14.07 -13.53 23.08
C SER A 19 13.60 -12.42 24.04
N TYR A 20 12.48 -12.65 24.72
CA TYR A 20 11.83 -11.65 25.59
C TYR A 20 12.82 -11.03 26.59
N SER A 21 13.55 -11.86 27.33
CA SER A 21 14.55 -11.43 28.32
C SER A 21 15.64 -10.55 27.70
N SER A 22 16.35 -11.04 26.68
CA SER A 22 17.42 -10.28 26.03
C SER A 22 16.92 -9.01 25.34
N LYS A 23 15.68 -9.00 24.83
CA LYS A 23 15.06 -7.84 24.16
C LYS A 23 14.86 -6.67 25.12
N TYR A 24 14.20 -6.87 26.27
CA TYR A 24 13.97 -5.75 27.20
C TYR A 24 15.26 -5.31 27.91
N ILE A 25 16.18 -6.24 28.20
CA ILE A 25 17.53 -5.88 28.67
C ILE A 25 18.27 -5.04 27.61
N ALA A 26 18.18 -5.39 26.32
CA ALA A 26 18.75 -4.58 25.23
C ALA A 26 18.11 -3.18 25.15
N GLN A 27 16.78 -3.08 25.28
CA GLN A 27 16.06 -1.81 25.26
C GLN A 27 16.49 -0.92 26.44
N PHE A 28 16.45 -1.44 27.67
CA PHE A 28 16.86 -0.72 28.88
C PHE A 28 18.30 -0.21 28.79
N LEU A 29 19.26 -1.09 28.48
CA LEU A 29 20.67 -0.71 28.34
C LEU A 29 20.90 0.29 27.20
N SER A 30 20.10 0.27 26.14
CA SER A 30 20.22 1.26 25.05
C SER A 30 19.79 2.68 25.43
N SER A 31 18.96 2.83 26.47
CA SER A 31 18.62 4.13 27.08
C SER A 31 19.58 4.57 28.19
N CYS A 32 20.29 3.66 28.85
CA CYS A 32 21.23 4.01 29.92
C CYS A 32 22.45 4.80 29.41
N VAL A 33 22.82 5.86 30.12
CA VAL A 33 24.09 6.58 29.94
C VAL A 33 25.25 5.77 30.55
N VAL A 34 26.40 5.74 29.87
CA VAL A 34 27.58 5.00 30.34
C VAL A 34 28.23 5.67 31.55
N GLY A 35 28.27 4.95 32.68
CA GLY A 35 29.00 5.38 33.88
C GLY A 35 28.26 6.34 34.80
N GLU A 36 26.99 6.62 34.52
CA GLU A 36 26.11 7.41 35.39
C GLU A 36 25.51 6.48 36.47
N SER A 37 26.03 6.59 37.68
CA SER A 37 25.46 5.90 38.85
C SER A 37 24.34 6.76 39.40
N LEU A 38 23.09 6.31 39.27
CA LEU A 38 21.95 6.90 39.96
C LEU A 38 22.22 6.84 41.48
N THR A 39 22.54 7.98 42.07
CA THR A 39 22.60 8.15 43.53
C THR A 39 21.19 8.38 44.07
N GLU A 40 20.93 7.85 45.26
CA GLU A 40 19.59 7.84 45.87
C GLU A 40 19.02 9.25 46.07
N GLY A 41 17.78 9.49 45.64
CA GLY A 41 16.95 10.60 46.14
C GLY A 41 16.56 11.73 45.17
N GLU A 42 16.31 11.46 43.88
CA GLU A 42 15.71 12.43 42.93
C GLU A 42 14.77 11.72 41.92
N GLU A 43 13.62 11.20 42.41
CA GLU A 43 12.57 10.56 41.58
C GLU A 43 11.40 11.51 41.22
N GLU A 44 11.70 12.78 40.94
CA GLU A 44 10.81 13.73 40.25
C GLU A 44 11.72 14.60 39.32
N ASP A 45 11.29 14.85 38.07
CA ASP A 45 12.00 15.61 37.00
C ASP A 45 13.13 14.93 36.15
N ILE A 46 12.99 13.66 35.76
CA ILE A 46 13.88 13.01 34.76
C ILE A 46 13.41 13.21 33.29
N HIS A 47 13.05 14.44 32.89
CA HIS A 47 12.62 14.70 31.49
C HIS A 47 13.19 15.92 30.75
N GLU A 48 13.94 16.83 31.39
CA GLU A 48 14.48 18.02 30.70
C GLU A 48 16.02 18.10 30.56
N HIS A 49 16.83 17.29 31.26
CA HIS A 49 18.30 17.48 31.34
C HIS A 49 19.17 16.25 31.00
N ALA A 50 18.92 15.61 29.84
CA ALA A 50 19.83 14.59 29.30
C ALA A 50 21.08 15.22 28.62
N SER A 51 22.17 15.46 29.37
CA SER A 51 23.38 16.13 28.87
C SER A 51 24.50 15.17 28.41
N GLU A 52 24.99 15.35 27.18
CA GLU A 52 26.29 14.94 26.59
C GLU A 52 26.84 13.49 26.78
N GLY A 53 26.15 12.61 27.50
CA GLY A 53 26.54 11.22 27.75
C GLY A 53 26.41 10.30 26.52
N ALA A 54 27.27 9.29 26.43
CA ALA A 54 27.19 8.24 25.40
C ALA A 54 26.47 6.99 25.95
N CYS A 55 25.38 6.58 25.32
CA CYS A 55 24.64 5.36 25.69
C CYS A 55 25.35 4.06 25.24
N PHE A 56 24.89 2.91 25.72
CA PHE A 56 25.45 1.60 25.35
C PHE A 56 25.07 1.18 23.92
N GLN A 57 26.05 0.72 23.15
CA GLN A 57 25.81 0.15 21.81
C GLN A 57 25.56 -1.36 21.92
N ILE A 58 24.32 -1.79 21.75
CA ILE A 58 23.95 -3.21 21.81
C ILE A 58 24.18 -3.90 20.45
N VAL A 59 24.74 -5.10 20.47
CA VAL A 59 24.89 -6.02 19.33
C VAL A 59 24.47 -7.42 19.77
N GLY A 60 23.93 -8.26 18.89
CA GLY A 60 23.50 -9.60 19.29
C GLY A 60 23.21 -10.58 18.16
N THR A 61 22.95 -11.82 18.55
CA THR A 61 22.43 -12.91 17.70
C THR A 61 20.91 -12.95 17.75
N VAL A 62 20.29 -13.66 16.80
CA VAL A 62 18.85 -13.95 16.75
C VAL A 62 18.68 -15.46 16.84
N ALA A 63 17.66 -15.95 17.55
CA ALA A 63 17.38 -17.38 17.69
C ALA A 63 16.96 -18.02 16.35
N ASN A 64 17.13 -19.34 16.22
CA ASN A 64 16.73 -20.03 15.00
C ASN A 64 15.20 -20.10 14.84
N LYS A 65 14.70 -19.78 13.64
CA LYS A 65 13.27 -19.69 13.32
C LYS A 65 12.53 -21.03 13.33
N ASP A 66 13.25 -22.14 13.12
CA ASP A 66 12.65 -23.48 13.03
C ASP A 66 12.18 -24.02 14.39
N ALA A 67 12.59 -23.38 15.50
CA ALA A 67 12.21 -23.80 16.83
C ALA A 67 10.76 -23.37 17.16
N LYS A 68 9.79 -24.24 16.85
CA LYS A 68 8.42 -24.19 17.43
C LYS A 68 8.50 -24.34 18.96
N LYS A 69 8.75 -23.21 19.65
CA LYS A 69 8.60 -23.13 21.10
C LYS A 69 7.13 -22.96 21.45
N GLN A 70 6.41 -24.07 21.49
CA GLN A 70 5.22 -24.17 22.34
C GLN A 70 5.62 -23.77 23.77
N ARG A 71 4.73 -23.10 24.48
CA ARG A 71 4.96 -22.63 25.84
C ARG A 71 3.75 -23.00 26.67
N PHE A 72 3.73 -24.22 27.18
CA PHE A 72 2.64 -24.77 27.97
C PHE A 72 2.06 -23.76 28.99
N ALA A 73 2.93 -23.15 29.81
CA ALA A 73 2.53 -22.15 30.80
C ALA A 73 1.83 -20.89 30.21
N LEU A 74 2.13 -20.50 28.97
CA LEU A 74 1.45 -19.38 28.31
C LEU A 74 -0.01 -19.75 27.95
N GLU A 75 -0.28 -21.02 27.64
CA GLU A 75 -1.58 -21.50 27.20
C GLU A 75 -2.52 -21.72 28.42
N GLU A 76 -2.02 -22.26 29.55
CA GLU A 76 -2.84 -22.39 30.77
C GLU A 76 -3.09 -21.07 31.51
N TYR A 77 -2.11 -20.15 31.57
CA TYR A 77 -2.38 -18.82 32.15
C TYR A 77 -3.27 -17.96 31.23
N TRP A 78 -3.38 -18.30 29.95
CA TRP A 78 -4.34 -17.71 29.01
C TRP A 78 -5.76 -18.25 29.22
N THR A 79 -5.94 -19.58 29.40
CA THR A 79 -7.26 -20.16 29.73
C THR A 79 -7.75 -19.70 31.10
N ALA A 80 -6.85 -19.50 32.07
CA ALA A 80 -7.14 -18.87 33.35
C ALA A 80 -7.58 -17.39 33.20
N TRP A 81 -6.85 -16.57 32.44
CA TRP A 81 -7.23 -15.16 32.17
C TRP A 81 -8.63 -15.06 31.55
N LEU A 82 -8.95 -15.94 30.59
CA LEU A 82 -10.26 -15.99 29.93
C LEU A 82 -11.40 -16.52 30.83
N GLY A 83 -11.11 -16.94 32.07
CA GLY A 83 -12.10 -17.56 32.96
C GLY A 83 -12.62 -18.91 32.47
N LYS A 84 -11.91 -19.57 31.54
CA LYS A 84 -12.27 -20.91 31.03
C LYS A 84 -11.90 -22.03 32.02
N LEU A 85 -10.95 -21.77 32.92
CA LEU A 85 -10.60 -22.66 34.04
C LEU A 85 -11.32 -22.23 35.33
N SER A 86 -11.98 -23.19 35.99
CA SER A 86 -12.48 -23.02 37.36
C SER A 86 -11.35 -22.94 38.40
N SER A 87 -10.27 -23.67 38.13
CA SER A 87 -9.14 -23.96 39.01
C SER A 87 -7.87 -23.97 38.16
N VAL A 88 -6.78 -23.35 38.66
CA VAL A 88 -5.48 -23.37 37.97
C VAL A 88 -4.66 -24.58 38.43
N PRO A 89 -4.18 -25.44 37.51
CA PRO A 89 -3.52 -26.70 37.90
C PRO A 89 -2.09 -26.49 38.43
N VAL A 90 -1.80 -27.11 39.56
CA VAL A 90 -0.47 -27.23 40.19
C VAL A 90 -0.01 -28.68 40.03
N PHE A 91 1.03 -28.89 39.21
CA PHE A 91 1.49 -30.23 38.86
C PHE A 91 2.44 -30.82 39.92
N GLY A 92 2.05 -31.95 40.50
CA GLY A 92 2.75 -32.58 41.62
C GLY A 92 2.48 -31.85 42.94
N PRO A 93 3.44 -31.87 43.90
CA PRO A 93 3.18 -31.40 45.26
C PRO A 93 3.17 -29.87 45.41
N GLY A 94 3.66 -29.11 44.43
CA GLY A 94 3.76 -27.64 44.47
C GLY A 94 4.86 -27.05 45.37
N THR A 95 5.45 -27.87 46.26
CA THR A 95 6.40 -27.44 47.31
C THR A 95 7.84 -27.15 46.86
N ASN A 96 8.12 -27.17 45.56
CA ASN A 96 9.43 -26.81 45.03
C ASN A 96 9.62 -25.29 44.96
N ILE A 97 10.78 -24.80 45.41
CA ILE A 97 11.13 -23.37 45.34
C ILE A 97 11.69 -23.09 43.94
N ILE A 98 11.14 -22.04 43.31
CA ILE A 98 11.54 -21.59 41.97
C ILE A 98 12.27 -20.25 42.11
N PRO A 99 13.56 -20.16 41.76
CA PRO A 99 14.30 -18.90 41.81
C PRO A 99 13.81 -17.97 40.69
N ALA A 100 13.32 -16.79 41.07
CA ALA A 100 12.82 -15.76 40.17
C ALA A 100 13.74 -14.52 40.19
N ILE A 101 13.59 -13.65 39.20
CA ILE A 101 14.06 -12.25 39.23
C ILE A 101 13.24 -11.45 38.23
N HIS A 102 12.89 -10.21 38.56
CA HIS A 102 12.19 -9.37 37.60
C HIS A 102 13.11 -8.82 36.50
N ILE A 103 12.54 -8.54 35.32
CA ILE A 103 13.33 -8.21 34.12
C ILE A 103 14.04 -6.85 34.22
N HIS A 104 13.44 -5.90 34.94
CA HIS A 104 14.03 -4.59 35.22
C HIS A 104 15.20 -4.70 36.21
N ASP A 105 15.04 -5.44 37.31
CA ASP A 105 16.13 -5.68 38.26
C ASP A 105 17.29 -6.45 37.61
N LEU A 106 17.00 -7.47 36.80
CA LEU A 106 18.03 -8.17 36.02
C LEU A 106 18.77 -7.22 35.05
N ALA A 107 18.08 -6.24 34.46
CA ALA A 107 18.72 -5.24 33.61
C ALA A 107 19.61 -4.26 34.43
N ARG A 108 19.17 -3.84 35.62
CA ARG A 108 19.95 -3.03 36.58
C ARG A 108 21.19 -3.77 37.12
N VAL A 109 21.07 -5.07 37.39
CA VAL A 109 22.20 -5.97 37.74
C VAL A 109 23.21 -6.00 36.60
N VAL A 110 22.75 -6.18 35.36
CA VAL A 110 23.63 -6.22 34.17
C VAL A 110 24.31 -4.87 33.93
N GLN A 111 23.60 -3.74 34.04
CA GLN A 111 24.18 -2.39 33.97
C GLN A 111 25.31 -2.22 35.00
N ASN A 112 25.02 -2.54 36.27
CA ASN A 112 25.99 -2.46 37.36
C ASN A 112 27.26 -3.29 37.11
N ILE A 113 27.13 -4.50 36.55
CA ILE A 113 28.27 -5.35 36.19
C ILE A 113 29.10 -4.74 35.05
N ILE A 114 28.47 -4.12 34.05
CA ILE A 114 29.16 -3.51 32.89
C ILE A 114 29.93 -2.24 33.28
N ASP A 115 29.43 -1.47 34.25
CA ASP A 115 30.08 -0.26 34.75
C ASP A 115 31.17 -0.57 35.80
N HIS A 116 30.88 -1.37 36.82
CA HIS A 116 31.84 -1.70 37.89
C HIS A 116 32.90 -2.74 37.51
N LYS A 117 32.64 -3.56 36.47
CA LYS A 117 33.56 -4.60 35.95
C LYS A 117 34.20 -5.48 37.05
N PRO A 118 33.39 -6.14 37.89
CA PRO A 118 33.88 -6.96 39.00
C PRO A 118 34.79 -8.11 38.50
N LYS A 119 35.72 -8.55 39.36
CA LYS A 119 36.72 -9.59 39.03
C LYS A 119 36.14 -11.01 38.96
N THR A 120 34.89 -11.22 39.35
CA THR A 120 34.19 -12.50 39.29
C THR A 120 33.55 -12.65 37.90
N TYR A 121 33.69 -13.81 37.26
CA TYR A 121 33.17 -14.04 35.90
C TYR A 121 31.74 -14.58 35.85
N TYR A 122 31.20 -15.03 36.98
CA TYR A 122 29.87 -15.65 37.09
C TYR A 122 29.09 -14.99 38.22
N PHE A 123 27.83 -14.66 37.94
CA PHE A 123 26.87 -14.11 38.90
C PHE A 123 25.58 -14.92 38.82
N ILE A 124 24.94 -15.12 39.96
CA ILE A 124 23.59 -15.64 40.07
C ILE A 124 22.72 -14.46 40.53
N ALA A 125 21.76 -14.08 39.69
CA ALA A 125 20.84 -12.99 39.95
C ALA A 125 19.44 -13.57 40.15
N VAL A 126 18.97 -13.47 41.38
CA VAL A 126 17.68 -13.98 41.90
C VAL A 126 17.20 -12.91 42.90
N ASP A 127 15.89 -12.70 42.97
CA ASP A 127 15.26 -11.93 44.05
C ASP A 127 15.40 -12.66 45.42
N ASP A 128 14.98 -12.02 46.52
CA ASP A 128 15.06 -12.66 47.85
C ASP A 128 13.91 -13.63 48.13
N SER A 129 12.98 -13.77 47.19
CA SER A 129 11.76 -14.51 47.41
C SER A 129 12.00 -16.02 47.34
N LYS A 130 11.55 -16.72 48.38
CA LYS A 130 11.67 -18.19 48.51
C LYS A 130 10.32 -18.87 48.27
N ASN A 131 9.57 -18.29 47.34
CA ASN A 131 8.23 -18.71 46.95
C ASN A 131 8.24 -20.13 46.37
N THR A 132 7.27 -20.94 46.75
CA THR A 132 7.05 -22.25 46.12
C THR A 132 6.29 -22.11 44.80
N PHE A 133 6.33 -23.14 43.96
CA PHE A 133 5.52 -23.18 42.74
C PHE A 133 4.02 -23.02 43.05
N GLU A 134 3.54 -23.58 44.15
CA GLU A 134 2.17 -23.40 44.63
C GLU A 134 1.84 -21.94 44.98
N ASP A 135 2.73 -21.23 45.67
CA ASP A 135 2.53 -19.81 46.03
C ASP A 135 2.45 -18.94 44.77
N ILE A 136 3.33 -19.19 43.79
CA ILE A 136 3.38 -18.47 42.51
C ILE A 136 2.10 -18.72 41.70
N VAL A 137 1.67 -19.98 41.56
CA VAL A 137 0.43 -20.33 40.84
C VAL A 137 -0.80 -19.74 41.55
N LYS A 138 -0.84 -19.77 42.88
CA LYS A 138 -1.91 -19.18 43.69
C LYS A 138 -1.99 -17.66 43.56
N ALA A 139 -0.85 -16.97 43.55
CA ALA A 139 -0.79 -15.53 43.31
C ALA A 139 -1.31 -15.17 41.90
N ILE A 140 -0.88 -15.90 40.87
CA ILE A 140 -1.35 -15.72 39.49
C ILE A 140 -2.87 -16.01 39.39
N ALA A 141 -3.35 -17.11 39.98
CA ALA A 141 -4.77 -17.47 39.98
C ALA A 141 -5.65 -16.41 40.67
N SER A 142 -5.15 -15.81 41.75
CA SER A 142 -5.83 -14.75 42.50
C SER A 142 -5.86 -13.41 41.76
N ALA A 143 -4.78 -13.05 41.05
CA ALA A 143 -4.69 -11.79 40.31
C ALA A 143 -5.37 -11.83 38.93
N LEU A 144 -5.45 -13.01 38.30
CA LEU A 144 -5.97 -13.16 36.92
C LEU A 144 -7.36 -13.82 36.82
N GLY A 145 -7.75 -14.66 37.77
CA GLY A 145 -8.91 -15.55 37.64
C GLY A 145 -9.71 -15.76 38.93
N SER A 146 -9.99 -17.02 39.27
CA SER A 146 -10.88 -17.43 40.37
C SER A 146 -10.21 -17.52 41.76
N GLY A 147 -8.89 -17.37 41.83
CA GLY A 147 -8.09 -17.67 43.04
C GLY A 147 -8.02 -19.16 43.43
N GLN A 148 -8.72 -20.05 42.72
CA GLN A 148 -8.73 -21.49 43.01
C GLN A 148 -7.55 -22.20 42.33
N ILE A 149 -6.98 -23.18 43.02
CA ILE A 149 -5.90 -24.04 42.51
C ILE A 149 -6.27 -25.51 42.71
N GLU A 150 -5.74 -26.38 41.85
CA GLU A 150 -6.04 -27.82 41.86
C GLU A 150 -4.75 -28.62 41.71
N LYS A 151 -4.50 -29.59 42.60
CA LYS A 151 -3.25 -30.35 42.62
C LYS A 151 -3.37 -31.59 41.73
N VAL A 152 -2.74 -31.54 40.56
CA VAL A 152 -2.75 -32.63 39.57
C VAL A 152 -1.59 -33.58 39.87
N PRO A 153 -1.84 -34.87 40.19
CA PRO A 153 -0.77 -35.85 40.39
C PRO A 153 0.12 -35.99 39.16
N LYS A 154 1.39 -36.33 39.36
CA LYS A 154 2.36 -36.47 38.25
C LYS A 154 1.94 -37.55 37.24
N GLU A 155 1.20 -38.56 37.67
CA GLU A 155 0.75 -39.68 36.83
C GLU A 155 -0.39 -39.26 35.89
N ASP A 156 -1.33 -38.45 36.36
CA ASP A 156 -2.45 -37.93 35.55
C ASP A 156 -1.99 -36.85 34.55
N ALA A 157 -0.94 -36.09 34.91
CA ALA A 157 -0.37 -35.02 34.08
C ALA A 157 0.18 -35.48 32.72
N TYR A 158 0.46 -36.78 32.53
CA TYR A 158 0.86 -37.34 31.23
C TYR A 158 -0.33 -37.60 30.28
N GLY A 159 -1.57 -37.57 30.77
CA GLY A 159 -2.77 -37.80 29.95
C GLY A 159 -3.23 -36.57 29.15
N THR A 160 -2.86 -35.37 29.60
CA THR A 160 -3.23 -34.10 28.96
C THR A 160 -2.29 -33.73 27.81
N LYS A 161 -2.85 -33.58 26.59
CA LYS A 161 -2.11 -33.18 25.36
C LYS A 161 -1.36 -31.83 25.43
N ALA A 162 -1.58 -31.03 26.48
CA ALA A 162 -0.97 -29.71 26.66
C ALA A 162 0.47 -29.76 27.19
N ILE A 163 0.89 -30.83 27.87
CA ILE A 163 2.15 -30.88 28.63
C ILE A 163 3.13 -31.85 27.97
N THR A 164 4.39 -31.42 27.79
CA THR A 164 5.48 -32.35 27.47
C THR A 164 6.17 -32.84 28.75
N GLU A 165 6.76 -34.05 28.68
CA GLU A 165 7.63 -34.59 29.75
C GLU A 165 8.75 -33.59 30.15
N THR A 166 9.23 -32.79 29.19
CA THR A 166 10.25 -31.75 29.43
C THR A 166 9.69 -30.55 30.21
N ASP A 167 8.45 -30.14 29.96
CA ASP A 167 7.80 -29.07 30.74
C ASP A 167 7.54 -29.52 32.18
N LEU A 168 7.07 -30.76 32.37
CA LEU A 168 6.88 -31.36 33.70
C LEU A 168 8.21 -31.47 34.48
N LEU A 169 9.31 -31.75 33.79
CA LEU A 169 10.66 -31.72 34.37
C LEU A 169 11.00 -30.31 34.87
N TYR A 170 10.84 -29.27 34.03
CA TYR A 170 11.12 -27.88 34.40
C TYR A 170 10.25 -27.39 35.57
N LEU A 171 8.94 -27.66 35.56
CA LEU A 171 8.02 -27.23 36.60
C LEU A 171 8.25 -27.91 37.95
N THR A 172 8.94 -29.05 37.98
CA THR A 172 9.25 -29.78 39.21
C THR A 172 10.71 -29.64 39.69
N VAL A 173 11.46 -28.70 39.09
CA VAL A 173 12.78 -28.26 39.57
C VAL A 173 12.62 -27.53 40.91
N ASN A 174 13.47 -27.88 41.88
CA ASN A 174 13.58 -27.21 43.18
C ASN A 174 15.01 -26.66 43.30
N LEU A 175 15.20 -25.35 43.16
CA LEU A 175 16.51 -24.70 43.18
C LEU A 175 16.56 -23.62 44.25
N GLN A 176 17.28 -23.91 45.33
CA GLN A 176 17.56 -22.96 46.40
C GLN A 176 18.89 -22.27 46.11
N THR A 177 18.82 -20.98 45.76
CA THR A 177 19.97 -20.15 45.35
C THR A 177 19.85 -18.77 45.96
N GLU A 178 20.96 -18.20 46.44
CA GLU A 178 20.99 -16.90 47.13
C GLU A 178 21.97 -15.93 46.44
N SER A 179 21.59 -14.67 46.30
CA SER A 179 22.30 -13.65 45.49
C SER A 179 23.47 -12.96 46.21
N VAL A 180 24.13 -13.66 47.14
CA VAL A 180 25.12 -13.16 48.13
C VAL A 180 26.16 -12.19 47.55
N PHE A 181 26.67 -12.45 46.33
CA PHE A 181 27.70 -11.61 45.70
C PHE A 181 27.20 -10.30 45.10
N LEU A 182 25.89 -10.11 44.93
CA LEU A 182 25.32 -8.87 44.41
C LEU A 182 25.19 -7.82 45.53
N LYS A 183 24.51 -8.18 46.63
CA LYS A 183 24.20 -7.27 47.75
C LYS A 183 25.45 -6.70 48.43
N ASP A 184 26.45 -7.55 48.68
CA ASP A 184 27.69 -7.15 49.38
C ASP A 184 28.60 -6.21 48.57
N LYS A 185 28.38 -6.03 47.26
CA LYS A 185 29.41 -5.47 46.34
C LYS A 185 28.92 -4.60 45.18
N LEU A 186 27.62 -4.52 44.90
CA LEU A 186 27.04 -3.67 43.86
C LEU A 186 25.88 -2.88 44.47
N ASN A 187 25.88 -1.56 44.29
CA ASN A 187 24.83 -0.69 44.83
C ASN A 187 23.61 -0.70 43.88
N ILE A 188 22.83 -1.78 43.96
CA ILE A 188 21.69 -2.04 43.09
C ILE A 188 20.41 -1.60 43.81
N SER A 189 19.70 -0.62 43.23
CA SER A 189 18.30 -0.36 43.59
C SER A 189 17.42 -1.46 42.97
N TRP A 190 16.57 -2.08 43.78
CA TRP A 190 15.66 -3.15 43.38
C TRP A 190 14.20 -2.65 43.40
N ASP A 191 13.46 -2.87 42.31
CA ASP A 191 12.03 -2.58 42.24
C ASP A 191 11.17 -3.73 42.78
N TYR A 192 11.66 -4.97 42.67
CA TYR A 192 10.92 -6.21 42.91
C TYR A 192 11.69 -7.19 43.82
N GLU A 193 12.42 -6.70 44.83
CA GLU A 193 13.28 -7.53 45.72
C GLU A 193 12.51 -8.64 46.46
N SER A 194 11.25 -8.40 46.83
CA SER A 194 10.35 -9.40 47.45
C SER A 194 9.73 -10.38 46.44
N GLY A 195 10.07 -10.26 45.16
CA GLY A 195 9.70 -11.20 44.10
C GLY A 195 8.25 -11.13 43.64
N ILE A 196 7.84 -12.15 42.87
CA ILE A 196 6.61 -12.12 42.07
C ILE A 196 5.31 -12.19 42.89
N VAL A 197 5.29 -12.88 44.03
CA VAL A 197 4.06 -13.09 44.82
C VAL A 197 3.55 -11.78 45.44
N ASP A 198 4.41 -11.06 46.16
CA ASP A 198 4.05 -9.78 46.79
C ASP A 198 3.71 -8.69 45.77
N ASN A 199 4.37 -8.73 44.60
CA ASN A 199 4.25 -7.70 43.57
C ASN A 199 3.30 -8.08 42.42
N ILE A 200 2.54 -9.18 42.53
CA ILE A 200 1.80 -9.75 41.40
C ILE A 200 0.89 -8.75 40.69
N PHE A 201 0.25 -7.84 41.43
CA PHE A 201 -0.63 -6.81 40.84
C PHE A 201 0.12 -5.79 39.99
N ARG A 202 1.36 -5.43 40.34
CA ARG A 202 2.22 -4.57 39.50
C ARG A 202 2.63 -5.30 38.23
N VAL A 203 3.07 -6.56 38.36
CA VAL A 203 3.46 -7.42 37.23
C VAL A 203 2.29 -7.66 36.26
N VAL A 204 1.06 -7.83 36.76
CA VAL A 204 -0.15 -7.94 35.93
C VAL A 204 -0.48 -6.63 35.19
N GLU A 205 -0.24 -5.48 35.82
CA GLU A 205 -0.49 -4.18 35.19
C GLU A 205 0.58 -3.84 34.13
N GLU A 206 1.86 -4.09 34.41
CA GLU A 206 2.92 -4.05 33.39
C GLU A 206 2.64 -5.02 32.23
N TYR A 207 2.12 -6.21 32.54
CA TYR A 207 1.75 -7.20 31.53
C TYR A 207 0.61 -6.70 30.63
N LYS A 208 -0.43 -6.07 31.21
CA LYS A 208 -1.50 -5.42 30.45
C LYS A 208 -0.96 -4.37 29.50
N GLN A 209 -0.19 -3.41 30.03
CA GLN A 209 0.36 -2.29 29.26
C GLN A 209 1.30 -2.78 28.14
N THR A 210 2.21 -3.71 28.45
CA THR A 210 3.14 -4.32 27.49
C THR A 210 2.44 -5.07 26.35
N ARG A 211 1.23 -5.62 26.61
CA ARG A 211 0.44 -6.36 25.64
C ARG A 211 -0.68 -5.55 24.98
N GLN A 212 -0.91 -4.30 25.41
CA GLN A 212 -2.08 -3.49 25.07
C GLN A 212 -3.41 -4.16 25.45
N LEU A 213 -3.42 -4.92 26.56
CA LEU A 213 -4.62 -5.56 27.12
C LEU A 213 -5.37 -4.57 28.02
N LEU A 214 -6.08 -3.62 27.39
CA LEU A 214 -6.84 -2.58 28.09
C LEU A 214 -8.32 -3.00 28.23
N PRO A 215 -8.88 -2.98 29.45
CA PRO A 215 -10.24 -3.45 29.70
C PRO A 215 -11.29 -2.47 29.15
N ILE A 216 -11.98 -2.86 28.08
CA ILE A 216 -13.02 -2.04 27.43
C ILE A 216 -14.29 -2.07 28.29
N LYS A 217 -14.77 -0.89 28.72
CA LYS A 217 -15.93 -0.74 29.61
C LYS A 217 -17.06 0.01 28.91
N ILE A 218 -18.15 -0.68 28.60
CA ILE A 218 -19.29 -0.14 27.84
C ILE A 218 -20.55 -0.09 28.71
N CYS A 219 -21.34 0.97 28.59
CA CYS A 219 -22.70 1.08 29.14
C CYS A 219 -23.72 1.24 28.01
N LEU A 220 -24.79 0.44 28.00
CA LEU A 220 -25.88 0.50 27.03
C LEU A 220 -27.20 0.93 27.68
N LEU A 221 -27.71 2.08 27.25
CA LEU A 221 -28.94 2.71 27.71
C LEU A 221 -29.96 2.81 26.55
N GLY A 222 -31.17 3.32 26.83
CA GLY A 222 -32.28 3.39 25.86
C GLY A 222 -33.56 2.67 26.32
N PRO A 223 -34.67 2.74 25.55
CA PRO A 223 -36.00 2.28 25.95
C PRO A 223 -36.14 0.75 26.03
N PRO A 224 -37.24 0.22 26.60
CA PRO A 224 -37.59 -1.20 26.49
C PRO A 224 -37.80 -1.62 25.02
N ALA A 225 -37.69 -2.93 24.73
CA ALA A 225 -37.81 -3.55 23.41
C ALA A 225 -36.85 -3.12 22.28
N VAL A 226 -36.07 -2.03 22.41
CA VAL A 226 -35.13 -1.56 21.37
C VAL A 226 -34.04 -2.59 20.98
N GLY A 227 -33.72 -3.51 21.91
CA GLY A 227 -32.78 -4.60 21.69
C GLY A 227 -31.42 -4.47 22.40
N LYS A 228 -31.32 -3.65 23.45
CA LYS A 228 -30.10 -3.46 24.27
C LYS A 228 -29.35 -4.78 24.54
N SER A 229 -30.01 -5.77 25.14
CA SER A 229 -29.40 -7.07 25.47
C SER A 229 -28.91 -7.84 24.23
N SER A 230 -29.62 -7.74 23.09
CA SER A 230 -29.19 -8.34 21.82
C SER A 230 -27.95 -7.65 21.23
N VAL A 231 -27.77 -6.36 21.49
CA VAL A 231 -26.55 -5.61 21.16
C VAL A 231 -25.43 -5.96 22.15
N ALA A 232 -25.72 -5.98 23.46
CA ALA A 232 -24.78 -6.37 24.52
C ALA A 232 -24.16 -7.75 24.25
N THR A 233 -24.97 -8.78 24.04
CA THR A 233 -24.47 -10.14 23.75
C THR A 233 -23.63 -10.21 22.47
N LYS A 234 -23.92 -9.39 21.45
CA LYS A 234 -23.08 -9.31 20.23
C LYS A 234 -21.73 -8.64 20.51
N LEU A 235 -21.73 -7.53 21.25
CA LEU A 235 -20.49 -6.82 21.65
C LEU A 235 -19.63 -7.69 22.57
N CYS A 236 -20.20 -8.35 23.58
CA CYS A 236 -19.50 -9.28 24.45
C CYS A 236 -18.84 -10.43 23.68
N ARG A 237 -19.50 -10.97 22.64
CA ARG A 237 -18.93 -12.02 21.77
C ARG A 237 -17.78 -11.52 20.89
N TYR A 238 -17.86 -10.30 20.38
CA TYR A 238 -16.85 -9.69 19.51
C TYR A 238 -15.62 -9.20 20.29
N TYR A 239 -15.83 -8.47 21.39
CA TYR A 239 -14.77 -7.92 22.22
C TYR A 239 -14.22 -8.88 23.30
N LYS A 240 -14.89 -10.03 23.52
CA LYS A 240 -14.63 -10.96 24.64
C LYS A 240 -14.72 -10.22 25.98
N LEU A 241 -15.90 -9.68 26.28
CA LEU A 241 -16.22 -8.93 27.51
C LEU A 241 -17.31 -9.64 28.31
N HIS A 242 -17.38 -9.36 29.60
CA HIS A 242 -18.46 -9.86 30.45
C HIS A 242 -19.77 -9.08 30.20
N HIS A 243 -20.85 -9.78 29.85
CA HIS A 243 -22.21 -9.22 29.84
C HIS A 243 -22.63 -9.08 31.32
N ILE A 244 -23.04 -7.88 31.74
CA ILE A 244 -23.57 -7.63 33.07
C ILE A 244 -25.03 -7.20 32.93
N ASN A 245 -25.94 -8.17 33.10
CA ASN A 245 -27.37 -7.97 33.23
C ASN A 245 -27.76 -8.14 34.71
N VAL A 246 -28.72 -7.34 35.19
CA VAL A 246 -29.16 -7.33 36.60
C VAL A 246 -29.66 -8.70 37.05
N ASN A 247 -30.54 -9.33 36.28
CA ASN A 247 -31.15 -10.60 36.67
C ASN A 247 -30.14 -11.75 36.64
N GLU A 248 -29.20 -11.71 35.69
CA GLU A 248 -28.13 -12.71 35.57
C GLU A 248 -27.14 -12.61 36.75
N ALA A 249 -26.71 -11.39 37.12
CA ALA A 249 -25.81 -11.18 38.26
C ALA A 249 -26.43 -11.60 39.61
N ILE A 250 -27.74 -11.37 39.81
CA ILE A 250 -28.47 -11.85 40.99
C ILE A 250 -28.50 -13.38 41.04
N ASN A 251 -28.90 -14.02 39.93
CA ASN A 251 -28.96 -15.49 39.83
C ASN A 251 -27.58 -16.14 40.01
N GLU A 252 -26.53 -15.54 39.45
CA GLU A 252 -25.14 -15.99 39.64
C GLU A 252 -24.71 -15.88 41.10
N LYS A 253 -24.98 -14.76 41.78
CA LYS A 253 -24.64 -14.57 43.20
C LYS A 253 -25.38 -15.57 44.10
N VAL A 254 -26.67 -15.81 43.85
CA VAL A 254 -27.46 -16.84 44.57
C VAL A 254 -26.83 -18.23 44.36
N ARG A 255 -26.50 -18.60 43.12
CA ARG A 255 -25.86 -19.87 42.80
C ARG A 255 -24.47 -20.03 43.45
N GLN A 256 -23.65 -18.98 43.47
CA GLN A 256 -22.35 -18.99 44.14
C GLN A 256 -22.48 -19.28 45.65
N LEU A 257 -23.44 -18.64 46.33
CA LEU A 257 -23.72 -18.88 47.74
C LEU A 257 -24.23 -20.31 47.99
N GLU A 258 -25.11 -20.83 47.12
CA GLU A 258 -25.59 -22.22 47.20
C GLU A 258 -24.47 -23.25 46.95
N GLU A 259 -23.56 -23.00 46.02
CA GLU A 259 -22.44 -23.90 45.74
C GLU A 259 -21.42 -23.91 46.89
N LEU A 260 -21.13 -22.75 47.50
CA LEU A 260 -20.27 -22.66 48.68
C LEU A 260 -20.82 -23.50 49.85
N LEU A 261 -22.14 -23.43 50.10
CA LEU A 261 -22.82 -24.23 51.12
C LEU A 261 -22.88 -25.74 50.78
N GLY A 262 -22.73 -26.10 49.50
CA GLY A 262 -22.70 -27.49 49.03
C GLY A 262 -21.34 -28.19 49.17
N ARG A 263 -20.25 -27.46 49.44
CA ARG A 263 -18.88 -28.03 49.53
C ARG A 263 -18.63 -28.61 50.93
N ASN A 264 -18.58 -29.94 51.03
CA ASN A 264 -18.61 -30.69 52.31
C ASN A 264 -17.34 -30.63 53.19
N GLU A 265 -16.33 -29.81 52.88
CA GLU A 265 -15.08 -29.75 53.66
C GLU A 265 -15.12 -28.69 54.78
N LYS A 266 -15.55 -29.13 55.97
CA LYS A 266 -15.53 -28.34 57.21
C LYS A 266 -14.12 -28.24 57.80
N THR A 267 -13.33 -27.30 57.31
CA THR A 267 -12.19 -26.75 58.06
C THR A 267 -12.67 -25.65 59.01
N ARG A 268 -11.86 -25.31 60.02
CA ARG A 268 -12.23 -24.38 61.09
C ARG A 268 -12.33 -22.92 60.64
N GLU A 269 -11.68 -22.57 59.53
CA GLU A 269 -11.72 -21.25 58.90
C GLU A 269 -12.88 -21.14 57.90
N ASN A 270 -13.24 -22.25 57.23
CA ASN A 270 -14.43 -22.30 56.37
C ASN A 270 -15.73 -22.10 57.18
N GLU A 271 -15.76 -22.47 58.47
CA GLU A 271 -17.00 -22.51 59.25
C GLU A 271 -17.61 -21.11 59.50
N GLU A 272 -16.79 -20.07 59.72
CA GLU A 272 -17.29 -18.67 59.81
C GLU A 272 -17.73 -18.13 58.44
N MET A 273 -17.01 -18.48 57.36
CA MET A 273 -17.34 -18.08 55.99
C MET A 273 -18.65 -18.71 55.50
N LEU A 274 -18.88 -19.99 55.84
CA LEU A 274 -20.13 -20.70 55.57
C LEU A 274 -21.31 -20.05 56.28
N ILE A 275 -21.18 -19.71 57.58
CA ILE A 275 -22.23 -19.02 58.34
C ILE A 275 -22.58 -17.67 57.70
N GLY A 276 -21.58 -16.88 57.29
CA GLY A 276 -21.80 -15.61 56.59
C GLY A 276 -22.52 -15.77 55.25
N ALA A 277 -22.16 -16.79 54.46
CA ALA A 277 -22.82 -17.11 53.20
C ALA A 277 -24.29 -17.56 53.42
N GLU A 278 -24.55 -18.36 54.46
CA GLU A 278 -25.87 -18.84 54.83
C GLU A 278 -26.81 -17.68 55.27
N GLU A 279 -26.29 -16.72 56.04
CA GLU A 279 -27.01 -15.52 56.46
C GLU A 279 -27.28 -14.55 55.29
N GLN A 280 -26.31 -14.35 54.39
CA GLN A 280 -26.51 -13.54 53.17
C GLN A 280 -27.55 -14.16 52.24
N LEU A 281 -27.46 -15.46 51.95
CA LEU A 281 -28.40 -16.17 51.09
C LEU A 281 -29.83 -16.12 51.64
N LYS A 282 -29.97 -16.29 52.96
CA LYS A 282 -31.24 -16.17 53.68
C LYS A 282 -31.81 -14.75 53.64
N THR A 283 -30.96 -13.73 53.74
CA THR A 283 -31.35 -12.32 53.65
C THR A 283 -31.89 -11.98 52.26
N LEU A 284 -31.17 -12.35 51.20
CA LEU A 284 -31.61 -12.16 49.81
C LEU A 284 -32.93 -12.88 49.52
N LYS A 285 -33.06 -14.16 49.89
CA LYS A 285 -34.30 -14.94 49.68
C LYS A 285 -35.48 -14.40 50.47
N ASN A 286 -35.28 -13.92 51.70
CA ASN A 286 -36.35 -13.27 52.47
C ASN A 286 -36.80 -11.95 51.84
N ASN A 287 -35.89 -11.16 51.25
CA ASN A 287 -36.22 -9.92 50.57
C ASN A 287 -37.04 -10.17 49.29
N MET A 288 -36.62 -11.14 48.46
CA MET A 288 -37.40 -11.59 47.29
C MET A 288 -38.80 -12.09 47.66
N LEU A 289 -38.96 -12.78 48.80
CA LEU A 289 -40.26 -13.24 49.30
C LEU A 289 -41.17 -12.11 49.81
N GLN A 290 -40.64 -10.92 50.07
CA GLN A 290 -41.42 -9.75 50.51
C GLN A 290 -41.81 -8.82 49.35
N ASN A 291 -40.99 -8.81 48.29
CA ASN A 291 -41.09 -7.89 47.15
C ASN A 291 -41.52 -8.59 45.83
N ASP A 292 -42.46 -9.53 45.93
CA ASP A 292 -43.06 -10.28 44.79
C ASP A 292 -42.03 -10.88 43.81
N GLY A 293 -40.92 -11.39 44.36
CA GLY A 293 -39.81 -12.01 43.62
C GLY A 293 -38.63 -11.08 43.28
N GLN A 294 -38.73 -9.77 43.52
CA GLN A 294 -37.68 -8.80 43.20
C GLN A 294 -36.80 -8.45 44.42
N LEU A 295 -35.61 -7.88 44.20
CA LEU A 295 -34.73 -7.39 45.28
C LEU A 295 -34.82 -5.86 45.41
N ASP A 296 -34.69 -5.34 46.63
CA ASP A 296 -34.56 -3.90 46.87
C ASP A 296 -33.34 -3.33 46.12
N GLU A 297 -33.46 -2.08 45.65
CA GLU A 297 -32.43 -1.41 44.84
C GLU A 297 -31.05 -1.38 45.52
N GLN A 298 -31.00 -1.29 46.85
CA GLN A 298 -29.75 -1.32 47.62
C GLN A 298 -29.02 -2.68 47.52
N HIS A 299 -29.76 -3.79 47.55
CA HIS A 299 -29.20 -5.13 47.35
C HIS A 299 -28.76 -5.33 45.90
N VAL A 300 -29.56 -4.86 44.93
CA VAL A 300 -29.22 -4.89 43.49
C VAL A 300 -27.93 -4.12 43.23
N MET A 301 -27.82 -2.88 43.72
CA MET A 301 -26.63 -2.05 43.56
C MET A 301 -25.39 -2.71 44.19
N HIS A 302 -25.53 -3.33 45.37
CA HIS A 302 -24.42 -4.03 46.02
C HIS A 302 -23.89 -5.19 45.17
N ILE A 303 -24.79 -6.05 44.66
CA ILE A 303 -24.44 -7.19 43.79
C ILE A 303 -23.77 -6.71 42.49
N ILE A 304 -24.29 -5.66 41.86
CA ILE A 304 -23.70 -5.11 40.63
C ILE A 304 -22.33 -4.47 40.90
N ARG A 305 -22.17 -3.73 42.00
CA ARG A 305 -20.86 -3.16 42.39
C ARG A 305 -19.84 -4.25 42.69
N GLU A 306 -20.23 -5.34 43.35
CA GLU A 306 -19.38 -6.51 43.58
C GLU A 306 -18.96 -7.16 42.25
N LYS A 307 -19.92 -7.41 41.35
CA LYS A 307 -19.65 -7.99 40.02
C LYS A 307 -18.69 -7.13 39.19
N LEU A 308 -18.87 -5.80 39.19
CA LEU A 308 -17.96 -4.85 38.51
C LEU A 308 -16.55 -4.83 39.12
N ASN A 309 -16.41 -5.08 40.43
CA ASN A 309 -15.11 -5.18 41.11
C ASN A 309 -14.41 -6.54 40.93
N SER A 310 -15.08 -7.55 40.38
CA SER A 310 -14.48 -8.87 40.16
C SER A 310 -13.28 -8.82 39.19
N MET A 311 -12.27 -9.65 39.42
CA MET A 311 -11.05 -9.66 38.60
C MET A 311 -11.31 -9.85 37.09
N PRO A 312 -12.24 -10.72 36.63
CA PRO A 312 -12.56 -10.83 35.21
C PRO A 312 -13.06 -9.49 34.61
N CYS A 313 -13.98 -8.80 35.29
CA CYS A 313 -14.47 -7.49 34.87
C CYS A 313 -13.38 -6.39 34.89
N ARG A 314 -12.47 -6.43 35.87
CA ARG A 314 -11.33 -5.48 35.99
C ARG A 314 -10.15 -5.78 35.05
N ASN A 315 -10.03 -7.00 34.55
CA ASN A 315 -8.93 -7.42 33.68
C ASN A 315 -9.33 -7.46 32.19
N GLN A 316 -10.56 -7.88 31.88
CA GLN A 316 -11.07 -7.97 30.50
C GLN A 316 -11.94 -6.77 30.11
N GLY A 317 -12.69 -6.19 31.06
CA GLY A 317 -13.75 -5.23 30.79
C GLY A 317 -15.15 -5.87 30.73
N PHE A 318 -16.17 -5.05 30.46
CA PHE A 318 -17.58 -5.44 30.59
C PHE A 318 -18.51 -4.62 29.69
N VAL A 319 -19.73 -5.13 29.49
CA VAL A 319 -20.87 -4.39 28.93
C VAL A 319 -22.01 -4.40 29.95
N LEU A 320 -22.35 -3.23 30.50
CA LEU A 320 -23.54 -3.01 31.33
C LEU A 320 -24.78 -2.89 30.43
N ASP A 321 -25.80 -3.71 30.72
CA ASP A 321 -27.02 -3.84 29.92
C ASP A 321 -28.24 -3.23 30.66
N GLY A 322 -28.58 -1.97 30.34
CA GLY A 322 -29.78 -1.31 30.85
C GLY A 322 -29.76 -0.91 32.33
N TYR A 323 -28.59 -0.75 32.92
CA TYR A 323 -28.39 -0.29 34.30
C TYR A 323 -27.07 0.52 34.39
N PRO A 324 -26.99 1.63 35.16
CA PRO A 324 -28.02 2.23 36.05
C PRO A 324 -29.23 2.82 35.31
N LYS A 325 -30.32 3.09 36.03
CA LYS A 325 -31.58 3.63 35.48
C LYS A 325 -31.94 5.06 35.94
N THR A 326 -31.34 5.56 37.01
CA THR A 326 -31.52 6.94 37.52
C THR A 326 -30.17 7.60 37.82
N TYR A 327 -30.13 8.94 37.85
CA TYR A 327 -28.93 9.71 38.22
C TYR A 327 -28.37 9.27 39.59
N THR A 328 -29.25 9.08 40.59
CA THR A 328 -28.87 8.59 41.93
C THR A 328 -28.21 7.21 41.87
N GLN A 329 -28.77 6.26 41.11
CA GLN A 329 -28.16 4.93 40.96
C GLN A 329 -26.79 5.00 40.28
N ALA A 330 -26.60 5.84 39.27
CA ALA A 330 -25.31 6.03 38.62
C ALA A 330 -24.27 6.62 39.58
N LYS A 331 -24.66 7.71 40.27
CA LYS A 331 -23.84 8.41 41.26
C LYS A 331 -23.41 7.49 42.40
N GLU A 332 -24.34 6.76 43.02
CA GLU A 332 -24.00 5.84 44.10
C GLU A 332 -23.18 4.65 43.61
N LEU A 333 -23.45 4.08 42.42
CA LEU A 333 -22.72 2.92 41.88
C LEU A 333 -21.25 3.24 41.58
N PHE A 334 -20.95 4.40 41.01
CA PHE A 334 -19.60 4.77 40.57
C PHE A 334 -18.81 5.63 41.58
N TYR A 335 -19.41 6.07 42.69
CA TYR A 335 -18.71 6.80 43.77
C TYR A 335 -17.52 6.02 44.37
N GLU A 336 -16.45 6.73 44.75
CA GLU A 336 -15.31 6.16 45.48
C GLU A 336 -14.91 7.04 46.67
N ALA A 337 -15.01 6.48 47.88
CA ALA A 337 -14.96 7.22 49.15
C ALA A 337 -13.53 7.47 49.69
N LYS A 338 -12.50 7.52 48.83
CA LYS A 338 -11.09 7.65 49.25
C LYS A 338 -10.26 8.50 48.30
N MET A 339 -10.03 9.75 48.70
CA MET A 339 -8.73 10.42 48.65
C MET A 339 -8.81 11.71 49.47
N GLU A 340 -8.18 11.74 50.64
CA GLU A 340 -7.91 13.00 51.36
C GLU A 340 -6.77 13.71 50.63
N VAL A 341 -7.09 14.77 49.88
CA VAL A 341 -6.10 15.65 49.23
C VAL A 341 -6.36 17.07 49.71
N GLU A 342 -5.39 17.65 50.40
CA GLU A 342 -5.41 19.06 50.81
C GLU A 342 -5.09 19.99 49.63
N ASP A 343 -5.99 20.13 48.66
CA ASP A 343 -5.96 21.32 47.80
C ASP A 343 -7.35 21.83 47.40
N THR A 344 -7.56 23.14 47.56
CA THR A 344 -8.89 23.78 47.55
C THR A 344 -9.14 24.57 46.28
N ARG A 345 -8.99 23.93 45.11
CA ARG A 345 -9.11 24.64 43.81
C ARG A 345 -9.59 23.89 42.58
N SER A 346 -10.34 22.78 42.72
CA SER A 346 -11.21 22.31 41.62
C SER A 346 -12.42 21.52 42.13
N THR A 347 -13.62 21.88 41.67
CA THR A 347 -14.86 21.11 41.90
C THR A 347 -15.05 20.11 40.76
N ILE A 348 -14.31 19.01 40.82
CA ILE A 348 -14.47 17.85 39.94
C ILE A 348 -15.23 16.76 40.73
N PRO A 349 -16.27 16.10 40.18
CA PRO A 349 -16.96 15.02 40.87
C PRO A 349 -16.03 13.84 41.22
N GLN A 350 -16.22 13.24 42.39
CA GLN A 350 -15.42 12.10 42.86
C GLN A 350 -16.04 10.77 42.42
N TYR A 351 -15.41 10.09 41.46
CA TYR A 351 -15.85 8.80 40.91
C TYR A 351 -14.68 7.82 40.71
N SER A 352 -15.00 6.53 40.68
CA SER A 352 -14.01 5.46 40.53
C SER A 352 -13.54 5.30 39.09
N LYS A 353 -12.27 5.67 38.83
CA LYS A 353 -11.62 5.42 37.53
C LYS A 353 -11.55 3.93 37.16
N VAL A 354 -11.59 3.04 38.16
CA VAL A 354 -11.65 1.58 37.96
C VAL A 354 -13.00 1.19 37.36
N LEU A 355 -14.10 1.62 37.97
CA LEU A 355 -15.44 1.12 37.67
C LEU A 355 -16.20 1.90 36.59
N ILE A 356 -15.88 3.18 36.38
CA ILE A 356 -16.60 4.03 35.42
C ILE A 356 -16.49 3.47 33.99
N PRO A 357 -17.58 3.44 33.18
CA PRO A 357 -17.50 3.13 31.76
C PRO A 357 -16.63 4.13 31.00
N GLU A 358 -16.01 3.67 29.91
CA GLU A 358 -15.30 4.53 28.96
C GLU A 358 -16.21 4.96 27.80
N PHE A 359 -17.14 4.08 27.41
CA PHE A 359 -18.11 4.32 26.34
C PHE A 359 -19.54 4.18 26.86
N VAL A 360 -20.38 5.19 26.63
CA VAL A 360 -21.80 5.19 26.98
C VAL A 360 -22.61 5.39 25.71
N PHE A 361 -23.58 4.50 25.44
CA PHE A 361 -24.45 4.58 24.25
C PHE A 361 -25.92 4.65 24.64
N SER A 362 -26.66 5.62 24.09
CA SER A 362 -28.12 5.58 24.08
C SER A 362 -28.60 4.94 22.78
N LEU A 363 -29.35 3.85 22.88
CA LEU A 363 -30.04 3.25 21.74
C LEU A 363 -31.41 3.91 21.59
N ASP A 364 -31.61 4.65 20.50
CA ASP A 364 -32.81 5.46 20.29
C ASP A 364 -33.71 4.84 19.21
N ALA A 365 -35.04 4.97 19.40
CA ALA A 365 -36.06 4.56 18.45
C ALA A 365 -37.39 5.28 18.73
N THR A 366 -38.25 5.37 17.72
CA THR A 366 -39.62 5.87 17.83
C THR A 366 -40.52 4.91 18.60
N ASP A 367 -41.53 5.49 19.23
CA ASP A 367 -42.55 4.75 19.96
C ASP A 367 -43.36 3.82 19.04
N GLU A 368 -43.61 4.24 17.79
CA GLU A 368 -44.28 3.47 16.75
C GLU A 368 -43.48 2.19 16.39
N PHE A 369 -42.18 2.34 16.10
CA PHE A 369 -41.28 1.21 15.79
C PHE A 369 -41.21 0.22 16.95
N LEU A 370 -41.09 0.71 18.18
CA LEU A 370 -41.05 -0.15 19.38
C LEU A 370 -42.37 -0.90 19.59
N LYS A 371 -43.51 -0.22 19.44
CA LYS A 371 -44.86 -0.83 19.54
C LYS A 371 -45.13 -1.81 18.40
N GLU A 372 -44.56 -1.61 17.21
CA GLU A 372 -44.61 -2.59 16.11
C GLU A 372 -43.73 -3.81 16.38
N ARG A 373 -42.50 -3.59 16.84
CA ARG A 373 -41.56 -4.65 17.18
C ARG A 373 -42.09 -5.58 18.28
N VAL A 374 -42.76 -5.04 19.30
CA VAL A 374 -43.45 -5.83 20.34
C VAL A 374 -44.64 -6.61 19.79
N ARG A 375 -45.50 -5.99 18.97
CA ARG A 375 -46.65 -6.67 18.32
C ARG A 375 -46.25 -7.82 17.40
N ASN A 376 -45.01 -7.83 16.90
CA ASN A 376 -44.45 -8.88 16.05
C ASN A 376 -43.70 -9.98 16.85
N LEU A 377 -43.68 -9.94 18.19
CA LEU A 377 -43.12 -11.03 19.01
C LEU A 377 -44.11 -12.21 19.13
N PRO A 378 -43.61 -13.46 19.23
CA PRO A 378 -44.44 -14.59 19.65
C PRO A 378 -45.03 -14.37 21.04
N GLN A 379 -46.32 -14.70 21.22
CA GLN A 379 -47.09 -14.46 22.45
C GLN A 379 -46.37 -14.94 23.73
N ASN A 380 -45.79 -16.14 23.69
CA ASN A 380 -45.05 -16.71 24.82
C ASN A 380 -43.79 -15.93 25.19
N VAL A 381 -43.11 -15.31 24.22
CA VAL A 381 -41.93 -14.46 24.46
C VAL A 381 -42.34 -13.07 24.93
N ALA A 382 -43.49 -12.56 24.48
CA ALA A 382 -44.04 -11.31 24.99
C ALA A 382 -44.48 -11.45 26.47
N GLU A 383 -45.09 -12.58 26.85
CA GLU A 383 -45.45 -12.91 28.23
C GLU A 383 -44.21 -13.12 29.11
N GLU A 384 -43.19 -13.84 28.63
CA GLU A 384 -41.91 -14.06 29.36
C GLU A 384 -41.12 -12.75 29.60
N MET A 385 -41.25 -11.76 28.72
CA MET A 385 -40.53 -10.48 28.79
C MET A 385 -41.32 -9.34 29.47
N HIS A 386 -42.52 -9.61 30.00
CA HIS A 386 -43.48 -8.57 30.46
C HIS A 386 -43.77 -7.49 29.41
N TYR A 387 -43.83 -7.91 28.15
CA TYR A 387 -44.15 -7.09 26.98
C TYR A 387 -45.58 -7.34 26.49
N THR A 388 -46.52 -7.58 27.40
CA THR A 388 -47.94 -7.50 27.06
C THR A 388 -48.30 -6.05 26.69
N GLN A 389 -49.39 -5.87 25.94
CA GLN A 389 -49.74 -4.59 25.31
C GLN A 389 -49.86 -3.42 26.30
N ASP A 390 -50.34 -3.69 27.52
CA ASP A 390 -50.52 -2.69 28.57
C ASP A 390 -49.24 -2.49 29.40
N GLU A 391 -48.61 -3.57 29.88
CA GLU A 391 -47.34 -3.53 30.64
C GLU A 391 -46.23 -2.82 29.85
N PHE A 392 -46.08 -3.12 28.56
CA PHE A 392 -45.08 -2.48 27.71
C PHE A 392 -45.33 -0.98 27.56
N THR A 393 -46.60 -0.58 27.43
CA THR A 393 -46.98 0.83 27.26
C THR A 393 -46.73 1.62 28.54
N GLU A 394 -47.02 1.04 29.71
CA GLU A 394 -46.69 1.63 31.01
C GLU A 394 -45.18 1.71 31.26
N SER A 395 -44.42 0.66 30.91
CA SER A 395 -42.96 0.62 31.02
C SER A 395 -42.28 1.67 30.13
N LEU A 396 -42.76 1.83 28.90
CA LEU A 396 -42.27 2.84 27.97
C LEU A 396 -42.62 4.26 28.43
N ALA A 397 -43.83 4.49 28.95
CA ALA A 397 -44.23 5.78 29.51
C ALA A 397 -43.32 6.21 30.67
N LYS A 398 -43.13 5.34 31.68
CA LYS A 398 -42.23 5.60 32.81
C LYS A 398 -40.80 5.91 32.37
N PHE A 399 -40.28 5.17 31.37
CA PHE A 399 -38.95 5.44 30.81
C PHE A 399 -38.84 6.82 30.15
N ARG A 400 -39.90 7.28 29.44
CA ARG A 400 -39.92 8.63 28.86
C ARG A 400 -40.10 9.72 29.92
N GLU A 401 -40.79 9.44 31.02
CA GLU A 401 -40.92 10.36 32.17
C GLU A 401 -39.57 10.56 32.87
N THR A 402 -38.83 9.49 33.21
CA THR A 402 -37.49 9.59 33.83
C THR A 402 -36.41 10.20 32.91
N LEU A 403 -36.62 10.22 31.59
CA LEU A 403 -35.78 10.97 30.65
C LEU A 403 -36.19 12.45 30.48
N ALA A 404 -37.30 12.88 31.09
CA ALA A 404 -37.80 14.25 31.04
C ALA A 404 -37.64 15.00 32.37
N GLU A 405 -37.04 14.37 33.39
CA GLU A 405 -36.61 14.98 34.65
C GLU A 405 -35.24 15.64 34.46
N ASP A 406 -34.99 16.79 35.13
CA ASP A 406 -33.74 17.57 35.00
C ASP A 406 -32.47 16.88 35.56
N GLU A 407 -32.57 15.64 36.05
CA GLU A 407 -31.46 14.83 36.61
C GLU A 407 -31.51 13.38 36.04
N SER A 408 -31.22 13.20 34.74
CA SER A 408 -31.23 11.86 34.12
C SER A 408 -29.88 11.12 34.23
N VAL A 409 -29.87 9.83 33.87
CA VAL A 409 -28.63 9.02 33.78
C VAL A 409 -27.66 9.59 32.75
N LEU A 410 -28.15 10.22 31.67
CA LEU A 410 -27.30 10.76 30.62
C LEU A 410 -26.59 12.02 31.11
N ASP A 411 -27.30 12.88 31.84
CA ASP A 411 -26.74 14.09 32.46
C ASP A 411 -25.65 13.75 33.47
N TYR A 412 -25.78 12.65 34.22
CA TYR A 412 -24.70 12.16 35.10
C TYR A 412 -23.40 11.88 34.31
N PHE A 413 -23.48 11.31 33.12
CA PHE A 413 -22.28 11.01 32.33
C PHE A 413 -21.71 12.25 31.63
N ASP A 414 -22.55 13.18 31.18
CA ASP A 414 -22.09 14.50 30.68
C ASP A 414 -21.48 15.38 31.81
N GLU A 415 -21.95 15.29 33.06
CA GLU A 415 -21.31 15.90 34.25
C GLU A 415 -19.88 15.38 34.49
N LEU A 416 -19.55 14.17 34.02
CA LEU A 416 -18.22 13.57 34.10
C LEU A 416 -17.36 13.81 32.84
N GLU A 417 -17.85 14.62 31.89
CA GLU A 417 -17.30 14.82 30.54
C GLU A 417 -17.35 13.56 29.62
N ILE A 418 -18.06 12.49 30.05
CA ILE A 418 -18.21 11.23 29.32
C ILE A 418 -19.48 11.29 28.45
N ARG A 419 -19.42 12.04 27.34
CA ARG A 419 -20.58 12.29 26.47
C ARG A 419 -21.20 10.99 25.92
N PRO A 420 -22.50 10.71 26.16
CA PRO A 420 -23.19 9.57 25.55
C PRO A 420 -23.30 9.69 24.02
N GLU A 421 -23.00 8.61 23.27
CA GLU A 421 -23.29 8.56 21.82
C GLU A 421 -24.71 8.02 21.58
N HIS A 422 -25.53 8.80 20.89
CA HIS A 422 -26.89 8.46 20.50
C HIS A 422 -26.94 7.70 19.16
N ILE A 423 -27.62 6.55 19.14
CA ILE A 423 -27.70 5.65 17.98
C ILE A 423 -29.15 5.33 17.64
N ASP A 424 -29.64 5.91 16.54
CA ASP A 424 -30.85 5.47 15.84
C ASP A 424 -30.76 3.97 15.47
N CYS A 425 -31.72 3.19 15.94
CA CYS A 425 -31.82 1.74 15.73
C CYS A 425 -32.80 1.33 14.61
N GLU A 426 -33.40 2.28 13.90
CA GLU A 426 -34.38 2.00 12.83
C GLU A 426 -33.71 1.81 11.46
N ASN A 427 -32.63 2.55 11.19
CA ASN A 427 -32.05 2.68 9.85
C ASN A 427 -30.61 2.12 9.69
N GLU A 428 -29.88 1.89 10.77
CA GLU A 428 -28.45 1.51 10.74
C GLU A 428 -28.14 0.17 11.44
N ALA A 429 -27.03 -0.47 11.05
CA ALA A 429 -26.49 -1.62 11.74
C ALA A 429 -25.82 -1.20 13.07
N THR A 430 -26.63 -1.05 14.14
CA THR A 430 -26.26 -0.54 15.47
C THR A 430 -24.91 -1.04 15.99
N VAL A 431 -24.62 -2.33 15.82
CA VAL A 431 -23.41 -2.99 16.33
C VAL A 431 -22.15 -2.53 15.58
N ASP A 432 -22.23 -2.35 14.27
CA ASP A 432 -21.08 -1.95 13.45
C ASP A 432 -20.69 -0.48 13.71
N LYS A 433 -21.67 0.35 14.07
CA LYS A 433 -21.45 1.73 14.52
C LYS A 433 -20.72 1.76 15.87
N ILE A 434 -21.19 0.99 16.85
CA ILE A 434 -20.50 0.85 18.16
C ILE A 434 -19.08 0.31 17.95
N ILE A 435 -18.89 -0.70 17.10
CA ILE A 435 -17.55 -1.25 16.79
C ILE A 435 -16.64 -0.21 16.12
N LYS A 436 -17.21 0.69 15.32
CA LYS A 436 -16.48 1.80 14.66
C LYS A 436 -16.08 2.90 15.65
N THR A 437 -16.88 3.17 16.69
CA THR A 437 -16.53 4.13 17.77
C THR A 437 -15.52 3.52 18.76
N VAL A 438 -15.80 2.32 19.28
CA VAL A 438 -14.96 1.63 20.29
C VAL A 438 -13.65 1.10 19.68
N GLY A 439 -13.64 0.79 18.38
CA GLY A 439 -12.45 0.36 17.65
C GLY A 439 -12.18 -1.14 17.74
N ARG A 440 -10.90 -1.53 17.65
CA ARG A 440 -10.50 -2.95 17.62
C ARG A 440 -10.49 -3.56 19.03
N PRO A 441 -10.76 -4.87 19.20
CA PRO A 441 -10.63 -5.52 20.49
C PRO A 441 -9.23 -5.35 21.10
N MET A 442 -9.21 -4.86 22.34
CA MET A 442 -8.03 -4.71 23.19
C MET A 442 -7.95 -5.82 24.26
N ASN A 443 -8.71 -6.92 24.08
CA ASN A 443 -8.49 -8.17 24.81
C ASN A 443 -7.69 -9.15 23.91
N TYR A 444 -7.30 -10.29 24.45
CA TYR A 444 -6.63 -11.35 23.69
C TYR A 444 -7.42 -11.76 22.44
N GLY A 445 -6.72 -11.82 21.29
CA GLY A 445 -7.30 -12.25 20.02
C GLY A 445 -7.61 -13.74 19.95
N LEU A 446 -8.22 -14.17 18.84
CA LEU A 446 -8.56 -15.57 18.56
C LEU A 446 -7.37 -16.52 18.77
N SER A 447 -7.64 -17.71 19.32
CA SER A 447 -6.64 -18.78 19.47
C SER A 447 -6.09 -19.25 18.10
N PRO A 448 -4.94 -19.96 18.05
CA PRO A 448 -4.45 -20.55 16.80
C PRO A 448 -5.44 -21.49 16.09
N GLU A 449 -6.30 -22.18 16.85
CA GLU A 449 -7.35 -23.03 16.30
C GLU A 449 -8.57 -22.21 15.86
N GLU A 450 -9.02 -21.26 16.70
CA GLU A 450 -10.12 -20.33 16.37
C GLU A 450 -9.78 -19.48 15.13
N MET A 451 -8.51 -19.11 14.93
CA MET A 451 -8.03 -18.42 13.72
C MET A 451 -8.06 -19.30 12.47
N GLU A 452 -7.81 -20.60 12.59
CA GLU A 452 -7.82 -21.54 11.47
C GLU A 452 -9.27 -21.89 11.05
N GLU A 453 -10.18 -22.05 12.02
CA GLU A 453 -11.62 -22.17 11.77
C GLU A 453 -12.20 -20.89 11.13
N GLU A 454 -11.83 -19.72 11.65
CA GLU A 454 -12.21 -18.41 11.10
C GLU A 454 -11.61 -18.18 9.69
N ARG A 455 -10.37 -18.63 9.44
CA ARG A 455 -9.75 -18.61 8.10
C ARG A 455 -10.55 -19.48 7.14
N LYS A 456 -10.84 -20.73 7.53
CA LYS A 456 -11.61 -21.68 6.73
C LYS A 456 -13.02 -21.17 6.43
N ARG A 457 -13.73 -20.64 7.44
CA ARG A 457 -15.06 -20.03 7.27
C ARG A 457 -15.01 -18.86 6.27
N LYS A 458 -14.00 -18.00 6.35
CA LYS A 458 -13.82 -16.87 5.41
C LYS A 458 -13.44 -17.33 4.01
N GLU A 459 -12.72 -18.44 3.86
CA GLU A 459 -12.45 -19.06 2.57
C GLU A 459 -13.71 -19.70 1.96
N ASP A 460 -14.53 -20.38 2.76
CA ASP A 460 -15.83 -20.91 2.34
C ASP A 460 -16.82 -19.79 1.94
N GLU A 461 -16.91 -18.71 2.74
CA GLU A 461 -17.72 -17.51 2.44
C GLU A 461 -17.23 -16.80 1.16
N TRP A 462 -15.92 -16.62 1.01
CA TRP A 462 -15.30 -16.06 -0.20
C TRP A 462 -15.56 -16.92 -1.44
N HIS A 463 -15.50 -18.25 -1.32
CA HIS A 463 -15.82 -19.17 -2.41
C HIS A 463 -17.31 -19.20 -2.77
N GLN A 464 -18.22 -18.95 -1.83
CA GLN A 464 -19.64 -18.72 -2.13
C GLN A 464 -19.87 -17.38 -2.83
N GLN A 465 -19.24 -16.30 -2.33
CA GLN A 465 -19.38 -14.97 -2.88
C GLN A 465 -18.83 -14.87 -4.32
N LEU A 466 -17.69 -15.51 -4.60
CA LEU A 466 -17.16 -15.63 -5.97
C LEU A 466 -18.14 -16.32 -6.93
N LYS A 467 -18.73 -17.45 -6.52
CA LYS A 467 -19.73 -18.17 -7.35
C LYS A 467 -20.99 -17.34 -7.60
N GLN A 468 -21.44 -16.57 -6.61
CA GLN A 468 -22.61 -15.71 -6.76
C GLN A 468 -22.31 -14.49 -7.64
N GLU A 469 -21.10 -13.91 -7.54
CA GLU A 469 -20.63 -12.89 -8.49
C GLU A 469 -20.47 -13.44 -9.92
N GLU A 470 -20.04 -14.68 -10.09
CA GLU A 470 -19.86 -15.35 -11.38
C GLU A 470 -21.23 -15.58 -12.05
N LEU A 471 -22.21 -16.15 -11.31
CA LEU A 471 -23.61 -16.26 -11.74
C LEU A 471 -24.24 -14.89 -12.06
N GLU A 472 -23.97 -13.85 -11.26
CA GLU A 472 -24.46 -12.49 -11.56
C GLU A 472 -23.80 -11.88 -12.80
N LYS A 473 -22.56 -12.24 -13.13
CA LYS A 473 -21.86 -11.78 -14.35
C LYS A 473 -22.42 -12.50 -15.56
N GLU A 474 -22.58 -13.82 -15.52
CA GLU A 474 -23.25 -14.59 -16.58
C GLU A 474 -24.66 -14.05 -16.87
N LEU A 475 -25.46 -13.82 -15.83
CA LEU A 475 -26.83 -13.29 -15.98
C LEU A 475 -26.85 -11.88 -16.59
N LYS A 476 -25.88 -11.02 -16.24
CA LYS A 476 -25.73 -9.68 -16.83
C LYS A 476 -25.22 -9.74 -18.27
N GLU A 477 -24.28 -10.64 -18.58
CA GLU A 477 -23.74 -10.83 -19.92
C GLU A 477 -24.80 -11.39 -20.88
N ILE A 478 -25.66 -12.32 -20.44
CA ILE A 478 -26.87 -12.74 -21.19
C ILE A 478 -27.77 -11.52 -21.48
N VAL A 479 -28.11 -10.74 -20.45
CA VAL A 479 -29.00 -9.57 -20.56
C VAL A 479 -28.39 -8.40 -21.34
N GLU A 480 -27.07 -8.33 -21.51
CA GLU A 480 -26.40 -7.38 -22.40
C GLU A 480 -26.28 -7.92 -23.84
N ASN A 481 -26.05 -9.22 -24.03
CA ASN A 481 -26.07 -9.87 -25.34
C ASN A 481 -27.46 -9.80 -25.99
N ASP A 482 -28.54 -10.10 -25.25
CA ASP A 482 -29.92 -9.96 -25.76
C ASP A 482 -30.23 -8.53 -26.26
N LYS A 483 -29.67 -7.51 -25.59
CA LYS A 483 -29.81 -6.10 -26.02
C LYS A 483 -28.93 -5.76 -27.22
N MET A 484 -27.76 -6.38 -27.35
CA MET A 484 -26.90 -6.20 -28.53
C MET A 484 -27.50 -6.87 -29.76
N ASP A 485 -28.06 -8.08 -29.64
CA ASP A 485 -28.74 -8.78 -30.73
C ASP A 485 -29.97 -7.98 -31.22
N ALA A 486 -30.79 -7.44 -30.31
CA ALA A 486 -31.93 -6.57 -30.69
C ALA A 486 -31.49 -5.29 -31.44
N LEU A 487 -30.41 -4.64 -31.00
CA LEU A 487 -29.84 -3.47 -31.70
C LEU A 487 -29.18 -3.84 -33.03
N LEU A 488 -28.67 -5.07 -33.17
CA LEU A 488 -28.17 -5.63 -34.43
C LEU A 488 -29.31 -5.89 -35.42
N GLU A 489 -30.48 -6.27 -34.94
CA GLU A 489 -31.68 -6.46 -35.76
C GLU A 489 -32.24 -5.11 -36.27
N GLU A 490 -32.39 -4.11 -35.40
CA GLU A 490 -32.73 -2.73 -35.82
C GLU A 490 -31.72 -2.16 -36.83
N TRP A 491 -30.42 -2.43 -36.63
CA TRP A 491 -29.35 -1.97 -37.52
C TRP A 491 -29.33 -2.73 -38.86
N ASN A 492 -29.69 -4.01 -38.88
CA ASN A 492 -29.86 -4.79 -40.11
C ASN A 492 -31.05 -4.25 -40.93
N ASP A 493 -32.19 -3.96 -40.30
CA ASP A 493 -33.35 -3.36 -40.99
C ASP A 493 -33.00 -1.98 -41.59
N TYR A 494 -32.24 -1.16 -40.85
CA TYR A 494 -31.70 0.10 -41.37
C TYR A 494 -30.72 -0.11 -42.54
N ILE A 495 -29.90 -1.18 -42.51
CA ILE A 495 -29.05 -1.56 -43.65
C ILE A 495 -29.89 -2.08 -44.83
N VAL A 496 -30.97 -2.84 -44.62
CA VAL A 496 -31.86 -3.27 -45.70
C VAL A 496 -32.49 -2.05 -46.38
N GLN A 497 -32.96 -1.06 -45.62
CA GLN A 497 -33.44 0.21 -46.19
C GLN A 497 -32.36 0.97 -46.96
N LEU A 498 -31.12 1.04 -46.44
CA LEU A 498 -30.00 1.65 -47.16
C LEU A 498 -29.61 0.87 -48.42
N VAL A 499 -29.73 -0.46 -48.40
CA VAL A 499 -29.48 -1.34 -49.56
C VAL A 499 -30.59 -1.19 -50.60
N ASP A 500 -31.85 -1.05 -50.21
CA ASP A 500 -32.95 -0.77 -51.13
C ASP A 500 -32.82 0.63 -51.75
N VAL A 501 -32.41 1.65 -50.98
CA VAL A 501 -32.06 2.97 -51.52
C VAL A 501 -30.84 2.89 -52.43
N TYR A 502 -29.83 2.07 -52.10
CA TYR A 502 -28.67 1.84 -52.97
C TYR A 502 -29.05 1.07 -54.24
N LEU A 503 -29.99 0.11 -54.18
CA LEU A 503 -30.52 -0.63 -55.32
C LEU A 503 -31.42 0.25 -56.19
N GLN A 504 -32.22 1.15 -55.63
CA GLN A 504 -32.94 2.18 -56.39
C GLN A 504 -31.95 3.12 -57.10
N ASN A 505 -30.93 3.61 -56.40
CA ASN A 505 -29.89 4.45 -57.00
C ASN A 505 -29.05 3.69 -58.04
N ARG A 506 -28.75 2.40 -57.83
CA ARG A 506 -28.10 1.53 -58.81
C ARG A 506 -29.00 1.29 -60.01
N ASN A 507 -30.29 1.01 -59.83
CA ASN A 507 -31.23 0.82 -60.93
C ASN A 507 -31.42 2.13 -61.71
N MET A 508 -31.43 3.29 -61.04
CA MET A 508 -31.43 4.60 -61.67
C MET A 508 -30.12 4.86 -62.44
N ALA A 509 -28.97 4.46 -61.88
CA ALA A 509 -27.67 4.52 -62.55
C ALA A 509 -27.52 3.49 -63.68
N GLU A 510 -28.22 2.35 -63.63
CA GLU A 510 -28.32 1.37 -64.70
C GLU A 510 -29.29 1.83 -65.79
N VAL A 511 -30.36 2.56 -65.46
CA VAL A 511 -31.22 3.25 -66.44
C VAL A 511 -30.46 4.40 -67.09
N MET A 512 -29.72 5.23 -66.33
CA MET A 512 -28.83 6.24 -66.89
C MET A 512 -27.69 5.60 -67.70
N LYS A 513 -27.14 4.46 -67.28
CA LYS A 513 -26.18 3.70 -68.08
C LYS A 513 -26.85 3.16 -69.34
N GLN A 514 -28.07 2.62 -69.29
CA GLN A 514 -28.81 2.17 -70.47
C GLN A 514 -29.14 3.31 -71.41
N GLU A 515 -29.48 4.52 -70.93
CA GLU A 515 -29.61 5.73 -71.75
C GLU A 515 -28.26 6.13 -72.36
N HIS A 516 -27.20 6.19 -71.56
CA HIS A 516 -25.87 6.54 -72.03
C HIS A 516 -25.32 5.49 -73.02
N GLU A 517 -25.66 4.22 -72.83
CA GLU A 517 -25.30 3.06 -73.65
C GLU A 517 -26.25 2.93 -74.85
N LEU A 518 -27.44 3.54 -74.85
CA LEU A 518 -28.29 3.80 -76.03
C LEU A 518 -27.79 4.98 -76.85
N LEU A 519 -27.29 6.04 -76.20
CA LEU A 519 -26.65 7.20 -76.84
C LEU A 519 -25.29 6.80 -77.42
N GLU A 520 -24.49 6.03 -76.68
CA GLU A 520 -23.30 5.38 -77.20
C GLU A 520 -23.67 4.37 -78.27
N THR A 521 -24.67 3.48 -78.10
CA THR A 521 -25.13 2.56 -79.18
C THR A 521 -25.72 3.28 -80.39
N ARG A 522 -26.20 4.53 -80.26
CA ARG A 522 -26.51 5.41 -81.41
C ARG A 522 -25.25 5.94 -82.08
N SER A 523 -24.19 6.23 -81.32
CA SER A 523 -22.89 6.66 -81.85
C SER A 523 -22.00 5.51 -82.34
N VAL A 524 -22.20 4.29 -81.84
CA VAL A 524 -21.37 3.10 -82.07
C VAL A 524 -21.41 2.68 -83.54
N PRO A 525 -22.55 2.60 -84.26
CA PRO A 525 -22.54 2.38 -85.70
C PRO A 525 -21.59 3.33 -86.45
N MET A 526 -21.46 4.58 -85.99
CA MET A 526 -20.58 5.58 -86.62
C MET A 526 -19.11 5.46 -86.13
N ARG A 527 -18.87 5.33 -84.82
CA ARG A 527 -17.53 5.19 -84.22
C ARG A 527 -16.89 3.82 -84.52
N HIS A 528 -17.67 2.75 -84.45
CA HIS A 528 -17.27 1.37 -84.71
C HIS A 528 -17.13 1.12 -86.23
N TYR A 529 -17.80 1.88 -87.10
CA TYR A 529 -17.44 1.93 -88.52
C TYR A 529 -16.07 2.57 -88.73
N LEU A 530 -15.86 3.79 -88.20
CA LEU A 530 -14.59 4.52 -88.31
C LEU A 530 -13.39 3.77 -87.70
N MET A 531 -13.51 3.21 -86.50
CA MET A 531 -12.40 2.53 -85.82
C MET A 531 -12.16 1.08 -86.23
N LYS A 532 -13.13 0.40 -86.87
CA LYS A 532 -12.99 -1.01 -87.30
C LYS A 532 -12.71 -1.18 -88.79
N TYR A 533 -13.15 -0.23 -89.62
CA TYR A 533 -13.01 -0.32 -91.09
C TYR A 533 -12.22 0.83 -91.71
N VAL A 534 -11.82 1.87 -90.95
CA VAL A 534 -11.07 3.02 -91.50
C VAL A 534 -9.74 3.26 -90.79
N MET A 535 -9.70 3.45 -89.47
CA MET A 535 -8.45 3.89 -88.81
C MET A 535 -7.29 2.87 -88.88
N PRO A 536 -7.50 1.56 -88.64
CA PRO A 536 -6.44 0.57 -88.88
C PRO A 536 -6.11 0.43 -90.36
N THR A 537 -7.07 0.70 -91.26
CA THR A 537 -6.94 0.73 -92.75
C THR A 537 -6.04 1.86 -93.26
N VAL A 538 -5.83 2.90 -92.45
CA VAL A 538 -5.11 4.12 -92.82
C VAL A 538 -3.69 4.23 -92.22
N ILE A 539 -3.45 3.76 -90.98
CA ILE A 539 -2.21 4.10 -90.23
C ILE A 539 -0.91 3.49 -90.82
N GLN A 540 -0.76 2.16 -90.81
CA GLN A 540 0.36 1.40 -91.41
C GLN A 540 0.56 1.63 -92.95
N GLY A 541 -0.31 2.37 -93.63
CA GLY A 541 -0.43 2.48 -95.09
C GLY A 541 -0.25 3.90 -95.59
N LEU A 542 -0.56 4.89 -94.75
CA LEU A 542 0.26 6.10 -94.70
C LEU A 542 1.75 5.72 -94.51
N VAL A 543 2.08 4.76 -93.64
CA VAL A 543 3.48 4.30 -93.43
C VAL A 543 4.09 3.62 -94.67
N ASP A 544 3.36 2.77 -95.40
CA ASP A 544 3.92 2.10 -96.59
C ASP A 544 3.79 2.93 -97.89
N CYS A 545 2.79 3.82 -98.01
CA CYS A 545 2.77 4.87 -99.04
C CYS A 545 3.95 5.85 -98.86
N CYS A 546 4.35 6.17 -97.62
CA CYS A 546 5.57 6.93 -97.34
C CYS A 546 6.86 6.25 -97.86
N LYS A 547 6.84 4.94 -98.17
CA LYS A 547 7.98 4.21 -98.74
C LYS A 547 7.93 4.08 -100.26
N VAL A 548 6.75 3.92 -100.85
CA VAL A 548 6.57 3.66 -102.29
C VAL A 548 6.25 4.93 -103.08
N LYS A 549 5.66 5.96 -102.45
CA LYS A 549 5.10 7.17 -103.07
C LYS A 549 4.20 6.90 -104.31
N PRO A 550 3.18 6.02 -104.23
CA PRO A 550 2.06 6.10 -105.15
C PRO A 550 1.29 7.41 -104.96
N ASP A 551 0.49 7.81 -105.94
CA ASP A 551 -0.29 9.06 -105.88
C ASP A 551 -1.48 9.03 -104.90
N ASP A 552 -1.85 7.86 -104.34
CA ASP A 552 -2.88 7.71 -103.29
C ASP A 552 -2.47 6.69 -102.19
N PRO A 553 -2.49 7.02 -100.88
CA PRO A 553 -2.13 6.12 -99.78
C PRO A 553 -3.15 5.08 -99.28
N VAL A 554 -4.46 5.24 -99.55
CA VAL A 554 -5.48 4.94 -98.52
C VAL A 554 -5.85 3.45 -98.30
N ASP A 555 -5.55 2.55 -99.23
CA ASP A 555 -6.31 1.28 -99.42
C ASP A 555 -5.84 0.01 -98.66
N PHE A 556 -4.91 0.08 -97.68
CA PHE A 556 -3.90 -0.99 -97.56
C PHE A 556 -3.96 -2.05 -96.39
N LEU A 557 -4.74 -1.95 -95.28
CA LEU A 557 -4.18 -2.41 -93.96
C LEU A 557 -4.93 -3.19 -92.82
N VAL A 558 -6.27 -3.30 -92.76
CA VAL A 558 -7.07 -3.23 -91.49
C VAL A 558 -6.95 -4.31 -90.33
N THR A 559 -5.88 -5.09 -90.15
CA THR A 559 -6.00 -6.52 -89.70
C THR A 559 -6.08 -6.99 -88.20
N LEU A 560 -5.19 -6.64 -87.23
CA LEU A 560 -4.92 -7.51 -86.02
C LEU A 560 -5.06 -6.90 -84.60
N VAL A 561 -5.52 -7.69 -83.59
CA VAL A 561 -5.98 -7.24 -82.22
C VAL A 561 -5.92 -8.34 -81.06
N ILE A 562 -5.65 -8.00 -79.74
CA ILE A 562 -5.88 -8.71 -78.36
C ILE A 562 -4.86 -9.78 -77.74
N CYS A 563 -4.67 -10.13 -76.40
CA CYS A 563 -4.69 -9.45 -75.04
C CYS A 563 -3.89 -10.04 -73.75
N PRO A 564 -4.38 -10.79 -72.67
CA PRO A 564 -4.03 -10.55 -71.20
C PRO A 564 -3.77 -11.70 -70.09
N ILE A 565 -3.50 -11.33 -68.78
CA ILE A 565 -3.50 -12.01 -67.38
C ILE A 565 -2.41 -13.06 -66.91
N THR A 566 -2.09 -13.47 -65.62
CA THR A 566 -2.56 -13.33 -64.16
C THR A 566 -1.35 -13.22 -63.10
N ASN A 567 -1.18 -13.64 -61.80
CA ASN A 567 -1.73 -14.59 -60.74
C ASN A 567 -1.31 -14.25 -59.21
N GLN A 568 -1.35 -15.17 -58.18
CA GLN A 568 -1.22 -14.93 -56.67
C GLN A 568 -0.59 -16.08 -55.74
N VAL A 569 -0.31 -15.85 -54.41
CA VAL A 569 -0.26 -16.81 -53.20
C VAL A 569 -0.43 -16.09 -51.77
N GLN A 570 -0.47 -16.80 -50.59
CA GLN A 570 -0.98 -16.41 -49.21
C GLN A 570 -0.04 -16.62 -47.93
N ALA A 571 -0.55 -16.60 -46.66
CA ALA A 571 0.17 -16.54 -45.33
C ALA A 571 -0.45 -17.35 -44.12
N VAL A 572 0.08 -17.23 -42.85
CA VAL A 572 -0.18 -18.08 -41.62
C VAL A 572 -0.27 -17.28 -40.28
N GLN A 573 -0.78 -17.86 -39.16
CA GLN A 573 -1.05 -17.24 -37.82
C GLN A 573 -0.30 -17.86 -36.59
N GLN A 574 -0.30 -17.15 -35.43
CA GLN A 574 0.10 -17.61 -34.07
C GLN A 574 -0.75 -16.91 -32.96
N THR A 575 -0.72 -17.40 -31.71
CA THR A 575 -1.46 -16.85 -30.55
C THR A 575 -0.73 -15.69 -29.82
N PRO A 576 -1.46 -14.69 -29.28
CA PRO A 576 -0.85 -13.49 -28.68
C PRO A 576 -0.49 -13.65 -27.19
N LYS A 577 0.67 -13.11 -26.81
CA LYS A 577 1.14 -12.97 -25.42
C LYS A 577 0.82 -11.55 -24.93
N HIS A 578 0.25 -11.38 -23.73
CA HIS A 578 -0.05 -10.06 -23.16
C HIS A 578 0.97 -9.64 -22.08
N TYR A 579 0.95 -8.36 -21.70
CA TYR A 579 1.88 -7.73 -20.74
C TYR A 579 1.16 -7.35 -19.45
N GLY A 580 1.83 -7.52 -18.30
CA GLY A 580 1.32 -7.14 -16.98
C GLY A 580 0.81 -8.34 -16.16
N ILE A 581 0.30 -8.04 -14.97
CA ILE A 581 -0.26 -9.03 -14.02
C ILE A 581 -1.76 -9.34 -14.25
N THR A 582 -2.38 -8.72 -15.25
CA THR A 582 -3.79 -8.91 -15.60
C THR A 582 -3.96 -8.82 -17.11
N SER A 583 -5.04 -9.40 -17.63
CA SER A 583 -5.54 -9.12 -18.97
C SER A 583 -5.69 -7.61 -19.23
N PRO A 584 -5.55 -7.16 -20.50
CA PRO A 584 -5.81 -5.77 -20.89
C PRO A 584 -7.30 -5.44 -20.83
N ILE A 585 -7.63 -4.18 -20.50
CA ILE A 585 -9.01 -3.67 -20.44
C ILE A 585 -9.59 -3.48 -21.84
N SER A 586 -8.75 -3.14 -22.83
CA SER A 586 -9.21 -3.10 -24.23
C SER A 586 -8.07 -3.31 -25.22
N LEU A 587 -8.34 -4.14 -26.24
CA LEU A 587 -7.49 -4.36 -27.41
C LEU A 587 -7.85 -3.44 -28.59
N ALA A 588 -8.76 -2.48 -28.40
CA ALA A 588 -9.24 -1.63 -29.50
C ALA A 588 -8.10 -0.82 -30.16
N PRO A 589 -7.97 -0.83 -31.49
CA PRO A 589 -7.04 0.04 -32.21
C PRO A 589 -7.52 1.52 -32.19
N PRO A 590 -6.62 2.49 -32.45
CA PRO A 590 -6.97 3.91 -32.50
C PRO A 590 -7.87 4.22 -33.69
N LYS A 591 -8.78 5.19 -33.53
CA LYS A 591 -9.53 5.79 -34.65
C LYS A 591 -8.69 6.94 -35.22
N GLU A 592 -8.99 7.38 -36.45
CA GLU A 592 -8.29 8.53 -37.06
C GLU A 592 -8.40 9.80 -36.19
N ALA A 593 -9.52 9.98 -35.48
CA ALA A 593 -9.68 11.04 -34.50
C ALA A 593 -8.63 10.99 -33.36
N ASP A 594 -8.29 9.80 -32.86
CA ASP A 594 -7.23 9.63 -31.85
C ASP A 594 -5.84 9.96 -32.44
N LEU A 595 -5.60 9.63 -33.71
CA LEU A 595 -4.36 9.96 -34.42
C LEU A 595 -4.24 11.48 -34.68
N VAL A 596 -5.34 12.17 -34.96
CA VAL A 596 -5.39 13.65 -35.02
C VAL A 596 -5.13 14.25 -33.63
N LEU A 597 -5.76 13.74 -32.58
CA LEU A 597 -5.55 14.21 -31.21
C LEU A 597 -4.12 13.95 -30.70
N THR A 598 -3.49 12.85 -31.12
CA THR A 598 -2.07 12.54 -30.81
C THR A 598 -1.11 13.49 -31.53
N ARG A 599 -1.41 13.91 -32.77
CA ARG A 599 -0.66 14.98 -33.46
C ARG A 599 -0.79 16.31 -32.71
N LYS A 600 -2.01 16.74 -32.37
CA LYS A 600 -2.25 17.96 -31.56
C LYS A 600 -1.53 17.93 -30.20
N LEU A 601 -1.49 16.77 -29.53
CA LEU A 601 -0.75 16.60 -28.27
C LEU A 601 0.75 16.84 -28.47
N THR A 602 1.33 16.22 -29.50
CA THR A 602 2.74 16.36 -29.86
C THR A 602 3.10 17.80 -30.18
N GLU A 603 2.27 18.49 -30.96
CA GLU A 603 2.42 19.92 -31.29
C GLU A 603 2.34 20.81 -30.05
N THR A 604 1.34 20.58 -29.18
CA THR A 604 1.15 21.30 -27.91
C THR A 604 2.34 21.15 -26.97
N LEU A 605 3.03 20.00 -27.02
CA LEU A 605 4.19 19.71 -26.17
C LEU A 605 5.49 20.39 -26.64
N ARG A 606 5.66 20.67 -27.93
CA ARG A 606 6.90 21.28 -28.48
C ARG A 606 7.28 22.62 -27.79
N PRO A 607 6.38 23.60 -27.60
CA PRO A 607 6.71 24.88 -26.93
C PRO A 607 7.18 24.76 -25.47
N PHE A 608 6.92 23.64 -24.79
CA PHE A 608 7.37 23.41 -23.42
C PHE A 608 8.80 22.83 -23.35
N GLY A 609 9.51 22.68 -24.47
CA GLY A 609 10.89 22.17 -24.49
C GLY A 609 11.02 20.69 -24.08
N VAL A 610 9.92 19.92 -24.12
CA VAL A 610 9.95 18.51 -23.71
C VAL A 610 10.66 17.61 -24.70
N PHE A 611 10.87 18.07 -25.93
CA PHE A 611 11.70 17.40 -26.93
C PHE A 611 13.05 18.12 -27.02
N GLU A 612 14.13 17.35 -26.99
CA GLU A 612 15.48 17.85 -27.23
C GLU A 612 15.72 17.99 -28.74
N GLU A 613 16.77 18.72 -29.12
CA GLU A 613 17.17 18.89 -30.53
C GLU A 613 18.22 17.86 -30.93
N GLU A 614 18.20 17.44 -32.19
CA GLU A 614 19.05 16.35 -32.70
C GLU A 614 20.55 16.60 -32.49
N MET A 615 20.98 17.87 -32.56
CA MET A 615 22.36 18.28 -32.29
C MET A 615 22.77 18.05 -30.83
N GLU A 616 21.89 18.34 -29.87
CA GLU A 616 22.14 18.08 -28.44
C GLU A 616 22.05 16.58 -28.12
N LEU A 617 21.13 15.85 -28.76
CA LEU A 617 21.08 14.38 -28.64
C LEU A 617 22.38 13.74 -29.15
N GLN A 618 22.89 14.19 -30.31
CA GLN A 618 24.17 13.75 -30.86
C GLN A 618 25.36 14.12 -29.95
N ARG A 619 25.35 15.32 -29.33
CA ARG A 619 26.34 15.75 -28.33
C ARG A 619 26.37 14.81 -27.12
N ARG A 620 25.19 14.46 -26.57
CA ARG A 620 25.08 13.48 -25.46
C ARG A 620 25.63 12.10 -25.85
N ILE A 621 25.39 11.65 -27.08
CA ILE A 621 25.93 10.38 -27.61
C ILE A 621 27.47 10.42 -27.69
N LEU A 622 28.06 11.52 -28.17
CA LEU A 622 29.52 11.69 -28.25
C LEU A 622 30.17 11.71 -26.85
N VAL A 623 29.59 12.46 -25.91
CA VAL A 623 30.08 12.53 -24.51
C VAL A 623 30.01 11.15 -23.83
N LEU A 624 28.91 10.41 -24.00
CA LEU A 624 28.81 9.03 -23.51
C LEU A 624 29.83 8.09 -24.16
N GLY A 625 30.14 8.30 -25.44
CA GLY A 625 31.24 7.61 -26.14
C GLY A 625 32.60 7.86 -25.48
N LYS A 626 32.94 9.12 -25.21
CA LYS A 626 34.20 9.49 -24.54
C LYS A 626 34.26 8.96 -23.10
N LEU A 627 33.18 9.06 -22.33
CA LEU A 627 33.11 8.49 -20.96
C LEU A 627 33.28 6.96 -20.96
N ASN A 628 32.65 6.24 -21.90
CA ASN A 628 32.80 4.79 -22.01
C ASN A 628 34.24 4.38 -22.40
N MET A 629 34.93 5.20 -23.20
CA MET A 629 36.37 5.03 -23.48
C MET A 629 37.23 5.27 -22.22
N LEU A 630 36.98 6.36 -21.49
CA LEU A 630 37.70 6.68 -20.24
C LEU A 630 37.55 5.59 -19.18
N VAL A 631 36.35 5.02 -19.03
CA VAL A 631 36.10 3.88 -18.13
C VAL A 631 36.93 2.64 -18.52
N LYS A 632 37.02 2.32 -19.81
CA LYS A 632 37.82 1.17 -20.29
C LYS A 632 39.32 1.38 -20.10
N LEU A 633 39.83 2.58 -20.38
CA LEU A 633 41.23 2.94 -20.13
C LEU A 633 41.55 2.86 -18.64
N TRP A 634 40.71 3.44 -17.79
CA TRP A 634 40.86 3.35 -16.33
C TRP A 634 40.84 1.90 -15.80
N ILE A 635 39.89 1.07 -16.25
CA ILE A 635 39.83 -0.34 -15.82
C ILE A 635 41.05 -1.11 -16.31
N ARG A 636 41.60 -0.79 -17.50
CA ARG A 636 42.88 -1.35 -17.98
C ARG A 636 44.03 -0.98 -17.04
N GLU A 637 44.20 0.31 -16.73
CA GLU A 637 45.24 0.84 -15.84
C GLU A 637 45.17 0.22 -14.43
N VAL A 638 43.97 0.09 -13.84
CA VAL A 638 43.78 -0.57 -12.54
C VAL A 638 44.12 -2.06 -12.61
N SER A 639 43.85 -2.72 -13.74
CA SER A 639 44.22 -4.13 -13.96
C SER A 639 45.74 -4.32 -14.06
N GLU A 640 46.42 -3.41 -14.76
CA GLU A 640 47.89 -3.36 -14.86
C GLU A 640 48.51 -3.10 -13.48
N ALA A 641 48.02 -2.10 -12.74
CA ALA A 641 48.49 -1.78 -11.39
C ALA A 641 48.26 -2.90 -10.36
N LYS A 642 47.15 -3.65 -10.48
CA LYS A 642 46.87 -4.84 -9.64
C LYS A 642 47.51 -6.13 -10.16
N ASN A 643 48.46 -6.04 -11.11
CA ASN A 643 49.26 -7.14 -11.65
C ASN A 643 48.41 -8.31 -12.21
N ILE A 644 47.27 -7.98 -12.83
CA ILE A 644 46.44 -8.95 -13.56
C ILE A 644 47.23 -9.45 -14.80
N PRO A 645 47.14 -10.73 -15.20
CA PRO A 645 47.87 -11.22 -16.38
C PRO A 645 47.48 -10.48 -17.67
N ALA A 646 48.45 -10.17 -18.53
CA ALA A 646 48.24 -9.42 -19.79
C ALA A 646 47.15 -10.01 -20.69
N SER A 647 47.05 -11.35 -20.75
CA SER A 647 46.00 -12.07 -21.49
C SER A 647 44.57 -11.79 -21.00
N VAL A 648 44.42 -11.40 -19.73
CA VAL A 648 43.15 -10.97 -19.14
C VAL A 648 42.97 -9.45 -19.26
N ILE A 649 44.05 -8.66 -19.21
CA ILE A 649 44.00 -7.19 -19.36
C ILE A 649 43.39 -6.80 -20.72
N ASP A 650 43.81 -7.41 -21.82
CA ASP A 650 43.26 -7.09 -23.15
C ASP A 650 41.81 -7.58 -23.36
N SER A 651 41.25 -8.36 -22.42
CA SER A 651 39.87 -8.85 -22.44
C SER A 651 39.03 -8.41 -21.24
N VAL A 652 39.55 -7.51 -20.39
CA VAL A 652 38.94 -7.12 -19.11
C VAL A 652 37.60 -6.39 -19.28
N GLY A 653 37.46 -5.62 -20.35
CA GLY A 653 36.26 -4.86 -20.68
C GLY A 653 36.00 -3.70 -19.73
N GLY A 654 34.73 -3.47 -19.43
CA GLY A 654 34.24 -2.33 -18.65
C GLY A 654 33.29 -1.47 -19.48
N LYS A 655 32.19 -0.98 -18.88
CA LYS A 655 31.10 -0.38 -19.65
C LYS A 655 30.29 0.65 -18.86
N ILE A 656 29.94 1.76 -19.51
CA ILE A 656 28.89 2.69 -19.07
C ILE A 656 27.53 2.17 -19.55
N PHE A 657 26.59 2.07 -18.62
CA PHE A 657 25.16 1.90 -18.89
C PHE A 657 24.43 3.18 -18.51
N THR A 658 23.50 3.65 -19.35
CA THR A 658 22.61 4.77 -18.97
C THR A 658 21.30 4.24 -18.41
N PHE A 659 20.70 5.00 -17.50
CA PHE A 659 19.39 4.66 -16.94
C PHE A 659 18.46 5.89 -16.89
N GLY A 660 17.38 5.79 -16.12
CA GLY A 660 16.51 6.93 -15.78
C GLY A 660 15.96 7.65 -17.00
N SER A 661 15.96 8.99 -16.96
CA SER A 661 15.11 9.77 -17.87
C SER A 661 15.63 9.81 -19.31
N TYR A 662 16.95 9.76 -19.47
CA TYR A 662 17.64 9.69 -20.76
C TYR A 662 17.48 8.31 -21.43
N ARG A 663 17.74 7.21 -20.70
CA ARG A 663 17.62 5.84 -21.23
C ARG A 663 16.19 5.49 -21.65
N LEU A 664 15.18 5.94 -20.90
CA LEU A 664 13.77 5.80 -21.29
C LEU A 664 13.44 6.56 -22.59
N GLY A 665 14.26 7.53 -23.01
CA GLY A 665 13.97 8.41 -24.14
C GLY A 665 12.85 9.41 -23.82
N VAL A 666 12.84 9.95 -22.60
CA VAL A 666 11.87 10.95 -22.10
C VAL A 666 12.51 12.10 -21.32
N HIS A 667 13.81 12.33 -21.53
CA HIS A 667 14.54 13.49 -21.02
C HIS A 667 14.12 14.77 -21.74
N THR A 668 14.24 15.91 -21.08
CA THR A 668 13.93 17.24 -21.62
C THR A 668 15.22 18.01 -21.88
N LYS A 669 15.15 19.14 -22.61
CA LYS A 669 16.30 20.06 -22.70
C LYS A 669 16.80 20.41 -21.29
N GLY A 670 18.13 20.44 -21.11
CA GLY A 670 18.76 20.71 -19.81
C GLY A 670 18.52 19.63 -18.74
N ALA A 671 18.12 18.41 -19.12
CA ALA A 671 18.12 17.27 -18.20
C ALA A 671 19.53 16.66 -18.06
N ASP A 672 19.74 16.04 -16.92
CA ASP A 672 20.86 15.20 -16.51
C ASP A 672 20.96 13.88 -17.30
N ILE A 673 22.15 13.26 -17.28
CA ILE A 673 22.34 11.87 -17.70
C ILE A 673 22.67 11.00 -16.49
N ASP A 674 21.70 10.18 -16.10
CA ASP A 674 21.85 9.03 -15.22
C ASP A 674 22.79 7.97 -15.85
N ALA A 675 23.99 7.76 -15.29
CA ALA A 675 24.98 6.80 -15.79
C ALA A 675 25.50 5.84 -14.70
N LEU A 676 25.83 4.61 -15.09
CA LEU A 676 26.38 3.57 -14.23
C LEU A 676 27.67 3.00 -14.86
N CYS A 677 28.79 3.18 -14.17
CA CYS A 677 30.04 2.49 -14.47
C CYS A 677 29.97 1.06 -13.91
N VAL A 678 30.05 0.08 -14.81
CA VAL A 678 30.08 -1.36 -14.48
C VAL A 678 31.49 -1.90 -14.70
N ALA A 679 32.09 -2.40 -13.62
CA ALA A 679 33.48 -2.84 -13.56
C ALA A 679 33.64 -4.29 -13.01
N PRO A 680 34.71 -4.99 -13.39
CA PRO A 680 34.99 -6.35 -12.92
C PRO A 680 35.49 -6.40 -11.47
N ARG A 681 35.51 -7.61 -10.90
CA ARG A 681 35.65 -7.89 -9.46
C ARG A 681 36.92 -7.32 -8.80
N HIS A 682 38.00 -7.08 -9.53
CA HIS A 682 39.25 -6.53 -9.00
C HIS A 682 39.31 -4.99 -9.00
N VAL A 683 38.31 -4.29 -9.52
CA VAL A 683 38.22 -2.82 -9.48
C VAL A 683 37.32 -2.40 -8.32
N ASP A 684 37.88 -1.74 -7.31
CA ASP A 684 37.20 -1.43 -6.06
C ASP A 684 36.52 -0.04 -6.08
N ARG A 685 35.57 0.20 -5.16
CA ARG A 685 34.87 1.50 -5.05
C ARG A 685 35.82 2.66 -4.70
N SER A 686 36.87 2.37 -3.92
CA SER A 686 37.98 3.28 -3.65
C SER A 686 38.69 3.73 -4.92
N ASP A 687 38.86 2.83 -5.90
CA ASP A 687 39.56 3.12 -7.15
C ASP A 687 38.73 4.10 -8.00
N PHE A 688 37.40 3.98 -7.95
CA PHE A 688 36.46 4.87 -8.62
C PHE A 688 36.48 6.30 -8.03
N PHE A 689 36.46 6.43 -6.70
CA PHE A 689 36.53 7.75 -6.05
C PHE A 689 37.94 8.36 -5.96
N SER A 690 38.98 7.64 -6.38
CA SER A 690 40.36 8.16 -6.48
C SER A 690 40.86 8.20 -7.93
N SER A 691 41.34 7.08 -8.45
CA SER A 691 41.97 7.00 -9.78
C SER A 691 41.05 7.36 -10.96
N PHE A 692 39.75 7.04 -10.91
CA PHE A 692 38.81 7.50 -11.95
C PHE A 692 38.44 8.98 -11.77
N TYR A 693 38.28 9.44 -10.53
CA TYR A 693 38.01 10.85 -10.21
C TYR A 693 39.11 11.78 -10.71
N GLU A 694 40.38 11.46 -10.45
CA GLU A 694 41.51 12.24 -10.96
C GLU A 694 41.61 12.14 -12.51
N LYS A 695 41.31 10.99 -13.12
CA LYS A 695 41.27 10.88 -14.60
C LYS A 695 40.16 11.72 -15.25
N LEU A 696 39.01 11.90 -14.60
CA LEU A 696 37.97 12.83 -15.04
C LEU A 696 38.44 14.29 -14.91
N LYS A 697 39.11 14.63 -13.82
CA LYS A 697 39.69 15.95 -13.53
C LYS A 697 40.82 16.35 -14.50
N GLU A 698 41.47 15.39 -15.15
CA GLU A 698 42.45 15.59 -16.23
C GLU A 698 41.80 15.96 -17.59
N GLN A 699 40.48 15.88 -17.75
CA GLN A 699 39.80 16.18 -19.03
C GLN A 699 39.43 17.66 -19.13
N GLU A 700 39.81 18.34 -20.22
CA GLU A 700 39.49 19.76 -20.45
C GLU A 700 37.97 20.04 -20.55
N GLU A 701 37.18 19.05 -20.95
CA GLU A 701 35.71 19.17 -21.08
C GLU A 701 34.97 19.03 -19.74
N VAL A 702 35.65 18.63 -18.65
CA VAL A 702 35.04 18.35 -17.35
C VAL A 702 35.05 19.57 -16.44
N LYS A 703 33.87 19.93 -15.94
CA LYS A 703 33.63 21.02 -14.98
C LYS A 703 32.77 20.52 -13.82
N ASP A 704 32.75 21.30 -12.75
CA ASP A 704 31.86 21.11 -11.58
C ASP A 704 31.92 19.69 -10.96
N LEU A 705 33.09 19.07 -11.10
CA LEU A 705 33.38 17.71 -10.66
C LEU A 705 33.36 17.62 -9.12
N ARG A 706 32.48 16.77 -8.60
CA ARG A 706 32.27 16.54 -7.17
C ARG A 706 31.94 15.08 -6.87
N ALA A 707 32.60 14.51 -5.87
CA ALA A 707 32.33 13.16 -5.37
C ALA A 707 31.41 13.22 -4.15
N VAL A 708 30.45 12.29 -4.07
CA VAL A 708 29.59 12.08 -2.91
C VAL A 708 29.58 10.59 -2.57
N GLU A 709 30.65 10.13 -1.89
CA GLU A 709 30.83 8.70 -1.57
C GLU A 709 29.87 8.22 -0.46
N GLU A 710 29.59 9.05 0.55
CA GLU A 710 28.71 8.71 1.69
C GLU A 710 27.19 8.79 1.38
N ALA A 711 26.82 8.98 0.12
CA ALA A 711 25.42 8.99 -0.29
C ALA A 711 24.78 7.58 -0.22
N PHE A 712 23.46 7.52 -0.06
CA PHE A 712 22.68 6.26 -0.05
C PHE A 712 22.95 5.39 -1.29
N VAL A 713 23.20 6.04 -2.43
CA VAL A 713 23.88 5.46 -3.60
C VAL A 713 25.10 6.36 -3.91
N PRO A 714 26.35 5.87 -3.79
CA PRO A 714 27.54 6.69 -4.01
C PRO A 714 27.67 7.14 -5.47
N VAL A 715 27.95 8.44 -5.69
CA VAL A 715 27.93 9.08 -7.02
C VAL A 715 29.09 10.07 -7.22
N ILE A 716 29.62 10.14 -8.44
CA ILE A 716 30.41 11.29 -8.93
C ILE A 716 29.49 12.11 -9.84
N LYS A 717 29.37 13.43 -9.56
CA LYS A 717 28.61 14.38 -10.39
C LYS A 717 29.59 15.30 -11.11
N LEU A 718 29.30 15.66 -12.35
CA LEU A 718 30.08 16.60 -13.15
C LEU A 718 29.24 17.24 -14.26
N ALA A 719 29.74 18.33 -14.83
CA ALA A 719 29.32 18.84 -16.13
C ALA A 719 30.38 18.47 -17.18
N PHE A 720 30.07 17.55 -18.10
CA PHE A 720 30.95 17.16 -19.20
C PHE A 720 30.47 17.85 -20.49
N ASP A 721 31.31 18.70 -21.10
CA ASP A 721 30.92 19.57 -22.22
C ASP A 721 29.66 20.42 -21.91
N GLY A 722 29.42 20.75 -20.63
CA GLY A 722 28.21 21.47 -20.19
C GLY A 722 26.94 20.63 -20.08
N ILE A 723 27.02 19.31 -20.24
CA ILE A 723 25.95 18.36 -19.93
C ILE A 723 26.17 17.83 -18.51
N GLU A 724 25.18 17.96 -17.62
CA GLU A 724 25.22 17.36 -16.28
C GLU A 724 25.12 15.83 -16.34
N ILE A 725 26.02 15.14 -15.64
CA ILE A 725 26.12 13.68 -15.61
C ILE A 725 26.33 13.19 -14.17
N ASP A 726 25.50 12.23 -13.76
CA ASP A 726 25.58 11.50 -12.50
C ASP A 726 26.14 10.10 -12.77
N ILE A 727 27.39 9.85 -12.40
CA ILE A 727 28.05 8.56 -12.58
C ILE A 727 28.02 7.76 -11.26
N LEU A 728 27.20 6.71 -11.24
CA LEU A 728 27.20 5.67 -10.22
C LEU A 728 28.27 4.60 -10.50
N PHE A 729 28.60 3.80 -9.49
CA PHE A 729 29.56 2.69 -9.63
C PHE A 729 29.01 1.36 -9.08
N ALA A 730 29.08 0.32 -9.91
CA ALA A 730 28.82 -1.07 -9.53
C ALA A 730 29.98 -1.99 -9.95
N ARG A 731 30.52 -2.72 -8.97
CA ARG A 731 31.46 -3.82 -9.18
C ARG A 731 30.68 -5.13 -9.24
N LEU A 732 30.86 -5.91 -10.31
CA LEU A 732 30.25 -7.24 -10.46
C LEU A 732 31.20 -8.35 -10.00
N ALA A 733 30.65 -9.53 -9.69
CA ALA A 733 31.40 -10.72 -9.31
C ALA A 733 32.12 -11.43 -10.49
N LEU A 734 32.27 -10.76 -11.63
CA LEU A 734 32.86 -11.27 -12.88
C LEU A 734 34.33 -10.86 -13.01
N GLN A 735 35.15 -11.69 -13.66
CA GLN A 735 36.56 -11.36 -13.94
C GLN A 735 36.71 -10.38 -15.13
N THR A 736 35.78 -10.43 -16.08
CA THR A 736 35.72 -9.55 -17.25
C THR A 736 34.27 -9.06 -17.46
N ILE A 737 34.09 -7.91 -18.11
CA ILE A 737 32.76 -7.33 -18.40
C ILE A 737 32.50 -7.38 -19.91
N PRO A 738 31.62 -8.29 -20.40
CA PRO A 738 31.37 -8.45 -21.82
C PRO A 738 30.43 -7.37 -22.37
N GLU A 739 30.58 -7.03 -23.66
CA GLU A 739 29.79 -5.97 -24.31
C GLU A 739 28.29 -6.26 -24.36
N ASN A 740 27.91 -7.53 -24.45
CA ASN A 740 26.52 -8.00 -24.47
C ASN A 740 25.97 -8.33 -23.07
N LEU A 741 26.61 -7.86 -22.00
CA LEU A 741 26.11 -8.01 -20.63
C LEU A 741 24.72 -7.38 -20.48
N ASP A 742 23.75 -8.18 -20.05
CA ASP A 742 22.42 -7.76 -19.61
C ASP A 742 22.39 -7.69 -18.08
N LEU A 743 22.08 -6.51 -17.53
CA LEU A 743 22.09 -6.30 -16.08
C LEU A 743 20.86 -6.87 -15.36
N ARG A 744 19.84 -7.33 -16.10
CA ARG A 744 18.59 -7.87 -15.54
C ARG A 744 18.75 -9.24 -14.88
N ASP A 745 19.79 -10.00 -15.23
CA ASP A 745 20.07 -11.30 -14.60
C ASP A 745 20.28 -11.15 -13.07
N ASP A 746 19.39 -11.78 -12.29
CA ASP A 746 19.47 -11.82 -10.82
C ASP A 746 20.69 -12.60 -10.31
N GLY A 747 21.27 -13.46 -11.14
CA GLY A 747 22.57 -14.10 -10.90
C GLY A 747 23.68 -13.10 -10.63
N LEU A 748 23.64 -11.92 -11.25
CA LEU A 748 24.64 -10.85 -11.08
C LEU A 748 24.61 -10.21 -9.68
N LEU A 749 23.49 -10.29 -8.95
CA LEU A 749 23.36 -9.70 -7.61
C LEU A 749 23.97 -10.56 -6.50
N ARG A 750 24.35 -11.81 -6.80
CA ARG A 750 24.91 -12.77 -5.83
C ARG A 750 26.20 -12.24 -5.21
N ASN A 751 26.21 -12.15 -3.88
CA ASN A 751 27.36 -11.72 -3.06
C ASN A 751 27.89 -10.30 -3.36
N LEU A 752 27.04 -9.40 -3.84
CA LEU A 752 27.40 -7.97 -4.02
C LEU A 752 27.21 -7.15 -2.74
N ASP A 753 28.04 -6.11 -2.58
CA ASP A 753 27.85 -5.06 -1.59
C ASP A 753 26.54 -4.30 -1.88
N ILE A 754 25.79 -3.94 -0.81
CA ILE A 754 24.46 -3.31 -0.93
C ILE A 754 24.48 -1.99 -1.74
N ARG A 755 25.59 -1.24 -1.76
CA ARG A 755 25.76 -0.04 -2.58
C ARG A 755 25.88 -0.38 -4.06
N CYS A 756 26.46 -1.52 -4.41
CA CYS A 756 26.48 -2.03 -5.79
C CYS A 756 25.08 -2.47 -6.23
N ILE A 757 24.33 -3.17 -5.37
CA ILE A 757 22.92 -3.57 -5.65
C ILE A 757 22.06 -2.32 -5.90
N ARG A 758 22.14 -1.31 -5.02
CA ARG A 758 21.44 -0.02 -5.20
C ARG A 758 21.83 0.70 -6.49
N SER A 759 23.11 0.68 -6.87
CA SER A 759 23.60 1.28 -8.12
C SER A 759 23.06 0.55 -9.36
N LEU A 760 22.97 -0.79 -9.32
CA LEU A 760 22.44 -1.62 -10.40
C LEU A 760 20.92 -1.46 -10.59
N ASN A 761 20.18 -1.25 -9.51
CA ASN A 761 18.71 -1.13 -9.56
C ASN A 761 18.22 -0.02 -10.50
N GLY A 762 18.95 1.11 -10.63
CA GLY A 762 18.60 2.17 -11.58
C GLY A 762 18.51 1.69 -13.02
N CYS A 763 19.54 0.97 -13.50
CA CYS A 763 19.56 0.36 -14.83
C CYS A 763 18.52 -0.75 -14.97
N ARG A 764 18.48 -1.67 -13.99
CA ARG A 764 17.59 -2.85 -14.00
C ARG A 764 16.12 -2.47 -14.09
N VAL A 765 15.67 -1.51 -13.26
CA VAL A 765 14.28 -1.01 -13.29
C VAL A 765 13.97 -0.29 -14.61
N THR A 766 14.93 0.47 -15.14
CA THR A 766 14.73 1.22 -16.39
C THR A 766 14.54 0.29 -17.59
N ASP A 767 15.39 -0.73 -17.73
CA ASP A 767 15.30 -1.68 -18.84
C ASP A 767 14.13 -2.68 -18.67
N GLU A 768 13.76 -3.06 -17.44
CA GLU A 768 12.52 -3.81 -17.19
C GLU A 768 11.28 -3.03 -17.64
N ILE A 769 11.18 -1.74 -17.33
CA ILE A 769 10.04 -0.89 -17.78
C ILE A 769 9.93 -0.90 -19.32
N LEU A 770 11.05 -0.82 -20.03
CA LEU A 770 11.06 -0.85 -21.51
C LEU A 770 10.67 -2.21 -22.10
N HIS A 771 10.90 -3.31 -21.39
CA HIS A 771 10.46 -4.66 -21.80
C HIS A 771 9.03 -5.01 -21.35
N LEU A 772 8.46 -4.28 -20.40
CA LEU A 772 7.12 -4.51 -19.84
C LEU A 772 6.03 -3.64 -20.48
N VAL A 773 6.34 -2.88 -21.54
CA VAL A 773 5.38 -2.09 -22.33
C VAL A 773 5.21 -2.65 -23.76
N PRO A 774 3.98 -2.68 -24.30
CA PRO A 774 3.71 -3.24 -25.63
C PRO A 774 4.12 -2.32 -26.79
N ASN A 775 4.23 -1.00 -26.56
CA ASN A 775 4.68 -0.04 -27.56
C ASN A 775 5.49 1.08 -26.89
N ILE A 776 6.80 1.11 -27.17
CA ILE A 776 7.76 2.02 -26.52
C ILE A 776 7.52 3.49 -26.93
N GLU A 777 7.10 3.76 -28.17
CA GLU A 777 6.89 5.15 -28.63
C GLU A 777 5.60 5.77 -28.08
N ASN A 778 4.52 5.01 -28.05
CA ASN A 778 3.28 5.43 -27.39
C ASN A 778 3.50 5.64 -25.89
N PHE A 779 4.28 4.76 -25.24
CA PHE A 779 4.75 4.94 -23.86
C PHE A 779 5.57 6.22 -23.68
N ARG A 780 6.58 6.47 -24.54
CA ARG A 780 7.46 7.66 -24.49
C ARG A 780 6.68 8.96 -24.60
N LEU A 781 5.79 9.07 -25.58
CA LEU A 781 4.98 10.28 -25.80
C LEU A 781 3.99 10.52 -24.65
N THR A 782 3.34 9.47 -24.17
CA THR A 782 2.46 9.52 -22.98
C THR A 782 3.23 9.97 -21.74
N LEU A 783 4.42 9.42 -21.51
CA LEU A 783 5.25 9.76 -20.35
C LEU A 783 5.83 11.18 -20.44
N ARG A 784 6.18 11.68 -21.64
CA ARG A 784 6.52 13.11 -21.83
C ARG A 784 5.34 14.01 -21.47
N ALA A 785 4.12 13.65 -21.84
CA ALA A 785 2.90 14.38 -21.47
C ALA A 785 2.66 14.38 -19.94
N ILE A 786 2.65 13.19 -19.31
CA ILE A 786 2.40 13.05 -17.87
C ILE A 786 3.49 13.73 -17.02
N LYS A 787 4.78 13.63 -17.41
CA LYS A 787 5.87 14.36 -16.71
C LYS A 787 5.69 15.88 -16.81
N MET A 788 5.24 16.41 -17.95
CA MET A 788 4.97 17.84 -18.11
C MET A 788 3.76 18.26 -17.26
N TRP A 789 2.65 17.52 -17.33
CA TRP A 789 1.47 17.75 -16.49
C TRP A 789 1.81 17.75 -14.99
N ALA A 790 2.50 16.72 -14.49
CA ALA A 790 2.86 16.60 -13.08
C ALA A 790 3.76 17.75 -12.59
N LYS A 791 4.75 18.18 -13.40
CA LYS A 791 5.57 19.37 -13.11
C LYS A 791 4.73 20.66 -13.10
N ARG A 792 3.75 20.80 -14.02
CA ARG A 792 2.89 22.00 -14.14
C ARG A 792 1.82 22.09 -13.06
N HIS A 793 1.38 20.96 -12.50
CA HIS A 793 0.42 20.87 -11.40
C HIS A 793 1.07 20.84 -10.01
N ASN A 794 2.41 20.95 -9.93
CA ASN A 794 3.20 21.02 -8.70
C ASN A 794 3.20 19.69 -7.89
N ILE A 795 3.19 18.55 -8.57
CA ILE A 795 3.12 17.20 -7.96
C ILE A 795 4.27 16.28 -8.43
N TYR A 796 5.46 16.85 -8.67
CA TYR A 796 6.65 16.14 -9.15
C TYR A 796 7.83 16.40 -8.20
N SER A 797 7.97 15.58 -7.15
CA SER A 797 9.18 15.48 -6.31
C SER A 797 9.06 14.32 -5.32
N ASN A 798 9.92 13.31 -5.42
CA ASN A 798 9.98 12.21 -4.45
C ASN A 798 10.47 12.67 -3.07
N ILE A 799 11.39 13.65 -3.04
CA ILE A 799 11.95 14.20 -1.79
C ILE A 799 10.84 14.82 -0.93
N LEU A 800 9.85 15.45 -1.57
CA LEU A 800 8.73 16.13 -0.91
C LEU A 800 7.45 15.27 -0.79
N GLY A 801 7.52 13.97 -1.10
CA GLY A 801 6.42 13.02 -0.90
C GLY A 801 5.42 12.94 -2.06
N PHE A 802 5.73 13.53 -3.21
CA PHE A 802 5.02 13.28 -4.47
C PHE A 802 5.74 12.20 -5.30
N LEU A 803 5.24 11.90 -6.51
CA LEU A 803 5.88 10.92 -7.38
C LEU A 803 7.16 11.45 -8.04
N GLY A 804 8.20 10.61 -8.06
CA GLY A 804 9.43 10.81 -8.84
C GLY A 804 9.30 10.31 -10.29
N GLY A 805 10.32 10.58 -11.10
CA GLY A 805 10.30 10.26 -12.55
C GLY A 805 10.10 8.77 -12.86
N VAL A 806 10.69 7.87 -12.07
CA VAL A 806 10.52 6.41 -12.21
C VAL A 806 9.10 5.97 -11.83
N SER A 807 8.53 6.52 -10.75
CA SER A 807 7.16 6.23 -10.34
C SER A 807 6.13 6.66 -11.40
N TRP A 808 6.31 7.84 -12.00
CA TRP A 808 5.51 8.27 -13.15
C TRP A 808 5.68 7.36 -14.37
N ALA A 809 6.89 6.88 -14.64
CA ALA A 809 7.15 5.91 -15.71
C ALA A 809 6.41 4.59 -15.46
N MET A 810 6.38 4.08 -14.22
CA MET A 810 5.67 2.84 -13.89
C MET A 810 4.16 2.98 -13.95
N LEU A 811 3.57 4.11 -13.52
CA LEU A 811 2.14 4.37 -13.73
C LEU A 811 1.78 4.37 -15.23
N VAL A 812 2.54 5.09 -16.06
CA VAL A 812 2.30 5.14 -17.52
C VAL A 812 2.51 3.77 -18.17
N ALA A 813 3.53 3.01 -17.76
CA ALA A 813 3.75 1.64 -18.23
C ALA A 813 2.55 0.73 -17.92
N ARG A 814 1.98 0.82 -16.71
CA ARG A 814 0.78 0.06 -16.34
C ARG A 814 -0.43 0.46 -17.18
N THR A 815 -0.61 1.75 -17.49
CA THR A 815 -1.65 2.19 -18.45
C THR A 815 -1.44 1.57 -19.84
N CYS A 816 -0.19 1.52 -20.33
CA CYS A 816 0.13 0.92 -21.63
C CYS A 816 -0.16 -0.60 -21.65
N GLN A 817 0.09 -1.32 -20.57
CA GLN A 817 -0.27 -2.74 -20.44
C GLN A 817 -1.79 -2.98 -20.56
N LEU A 818 -2.58 -2.11 -19.94
CA LEU A 818 -4.05 -2.23 -19.91
C LEU A 818 -4.71 -1.83 -21.25
N TYR A 819 -4.01 -1.10 -22.11
CA TYR A 819 -4.50 -0.60 -23.40
C TYR A 819 -3.42 -0.74 -24.50
N PRO A 820 -2.99 -1.97 -24.84
CA PRO A 820 -1.75 -2.22 -25.60
C PRO A 820 -1.72 -1.63 -27.01
N ASN A 821 -2.89 -1.51 -27.65
CA ASN A 821 -3.03 -1.01 -29.02
C ASN A 821 -3.33 0.50 -29.08
N ALA A 822 -3.49 1.17 -27.94
CA ALA A 822 -3.88 2.58 -27.88
C ALA A 822 -2.71 3.54 -28.15
N VAL A 823 -3.03 4.73 -28.65
CA VAL A 823 -2.07 5.83 -28.94
C VAL A 823 -2.05 6.87 -27.82
N ALA A 824 -1.04 7.73 -27.83
CA ALA A 824 -0.74 8.61 -26.69
C ALA A 824 -1.90 9.53 -26.26
N SER A 825 -2.75 10.03 -27.17
CA SER A 825 -3.95 10.80 -26.79
C SER A 825 -4.89 9.99 -25.90
N THR A 826 -5.19 8.76 -26.32
CA THR A 826 -6.06 7.82 -25.62
C THR A 826 -5.40 7.35 -24.33
N LEU A 827 -4.09 7.06 -24.34
CA LEU A 827 -3.34 6.64 -23.16
C LEU A 827 -3.27 7.73 -22.08
N VAL A 828 -3.12 9.02 -22.43
CA VAL A 828 -3.17 10.12 -21.44
C VAL A 828 -4.56 10.24 -20.80
N HIS A 829 -5.65 10.03 -21.54
CA HIS A 829 -7.00 9.96 -20.96
C HIS A 829 -7.15 8.73 -20.04
N LYS A 830 -6.79 7.54 -20.53
CA LYS A 830 -6.90 6.29 -19.79
C LYS A 830 -6.02 6.25 -18.53
N PHE A 831 -4.90 6.96 -18.53
CA PHE A 831 -4.06 7.17 -17.35
C PHE A 831 -4.84 7.83 -16.22
N PHE A 832 -5.52 8.94 -16.50
CA PHE A 832 -6.35 9.61 -15.51
C PHE A 832 -7.56 8.76 -15.10
N LEU A 833 -8.24 8.12 -16.06
CA LEU A 833 -9.38 7.24 -15.78
C LEU A 833 -9.04 6.10 -14.81
N VAL A 834 -7.86 5.49 -14.98
CA VAL A 834 -7.38 4.41 -14.11
C VAL A 834 -6.98 4.98 -12.74
N PHE A 835 -6.09 5.97 -12.67
CA PHE A 835 -5.52 6.40 -11.38
C PHE A 835 -6.39 7.37 -10.56
N SER A 836 -7.44 7.97 -11.15
CA SER A 836 -8.49 8.66 -10.38
C SER A 836 -9.49 7.70 -9.72
N LYS A 837 -9.55 6.44 -10.19
CA LYS A 837 -10.43 5.37 -9.68
C LYS A 837 -9.67 4.25 -8.98
N TRP A 838 -8.35 4.35 -8.86
CA TRP A 838 -7.52 3.30 -8.26
C TRP A 838 -7.70 3.24 -6.75
N GLU A 839 -7.97 2.04 -6.23
CA GLU A 839 -8.27 1.78 -4.83
C GLU A 839 -6.99 1.72 -3.98
N TRP A 840 -6.42 2.88 -3.69
CA TRP A 840 -5.26 2.99 -2.80
C TRP A 840 -5.60 2.51 -1.38
N PRO A 841 -4.83 1.58 -0.78
CA PRO A 841 -3.41 1.34 -1.03
C PRO A 841 -3.06 0.12 -1.91
N ASN A 842 -3.96 -0.40 -2.76
CA ASN A 842 -3.62 -1.53 -3.64
C ASN A 842 -2.38 -1.21 -4.52
N PRO A 843 -1.39 -2.12 -4.63
CA PRO A 843 -0.10 -1.81 -5.24
C PRO A 843 -0.12 -1.81 -6.76
N VAL A 844 0.52 -0.81 -7.38
CA VAL A 844 0.77 -0.83 -8.82
C VAL A 844 1.98 -1.74 -9.11
N LEU A 845 1.71 -2.85 -9.79
CA LEU A 845 2.66 -3.88 -10.21
C LEU A 845 2.75 -3.95 -11.75
N LEU A 846 3.95 -4.12 -12.29
CA LEU A 846 4.19 -4.26 -13.75
C LEU A 846 4.46 -5.70 -14.21
N LYS A 847 4.93 -6.56 -13.32
CA LYS A 847 5.03 -8.02 -13.48
C LYS A 847 4.77 -8.68 -12.12
N GLN A 848 4.59 -10.00 -12.09
CA GLN A 848 4.56 -10.72 -10.81
C GLN A 848 5.93 -10.61 -10.13
N PRO A 849 5.99 -10.47 -8.79
CA PRO A 849 7.25 -10.57 -8.07
C PRO A 849 7.81 -12.00 -8.19
N GLU A 850 9.13 -12.10 -8.28
CA GLU A 850 9.85 -13.37 -8.45
C GLU A 850 10.61 -13.69 -7.15
N ASP A 851 10.30 -14.83 -6.52
CA ASP A 851 10.89 -15.27 -5.25
C ASP A 851 12.35 -15.71 -5.42
N CYS A 852 13.26 -14.73 -5.37
CA CYS A 852 14.70 -14.99 -5.40
C CYS A 852 15.26 -15.27 -4.00
N ASN A 853 15.96 -16.41 -3.87
CA ASN A 853 16.64 -16.92 -2.66
C ASN A 853 17.85 -16.08 -2.18
N LEU A 854 17.83 -14.75 -2.36
CA LEU A 854 18.92 -13.82 -2.05
C LEU A 854 18.78 -13.11 -0.70
N ASN A 855 17.73 -13.41 0.08
CA ASN A 855 17.48 -12.90 1.44
C ASN A 855 17.53 -11.36 1.59
N LEU A 856 17.21 -10.62 0.51
CA LEU A 856 17.09 -9.16 0.57
C LEU A 856 15.76 -8.77 1.26
N PRO A 857 15.72 -7.69 2.06
CA PRO A 857 14.65 -7.49 3.04
C PRO A 857 13.34 -6.99 2.44
N VAL A 858 12.28 -7.79 2.58
CA VAL A 858 10.87 -7.35 2.58
C VAL A 858 10.51 -7.00 4.03
N THR A 859 9.86 -5.86 4.29
CA THR A 859 9.76 -5.32 5.66
C THR A 859 8.32 -5.25 6.19
N PRO A 860 8.08 -5.51 7.50
CA PRO A 860 6.75 -5.32 8.09
C PRO A 860 6.20 -3.88 7.97
N SER A 861 7.09 -2.89 7.77
CA SER A 861 6.73 -1.50 7.52
C SER A 861 5.93 -1.29 6.23
N ASP A 862 6.02 -2.23 5.28
CA ASP A 862 5.44 -2.06 3.94
C ASP A 862 3.90 -1.98 3.95
N ARG A 863 3.25 -2.43 5.03
CA ARG A 863 1.79 -2.39 5.25
C ARG A 863 1.21 -0.98 5.42
N TYR A 864 2.03 0.00 5.77
CA TYR A 864 1.59 1.39 6.02
C TYR A 864 1.72 2.30 4.79
N HIS A 865 2.13 1.76 3.64
CA HIS A 865 2.29 2.54 2.41
C HIS A 865 0.95 3.01 1.83
N LEU A 866 0.76 4.32 1.75
CA LEU A 866 -0.52 4.93 1.38
C LEU A 866 -0.82 4.91 -0.13
N MET A 867 0.20 4.80 -0.97
CA MET A 867 0.12 4.81 -2.44
C MET A 867 1.29 4.01 -3.07
N PRO A 868 1.36 2.67 -2.89
CA PRO A 868 2.54 1.89 -3.27
C PRO A 868 2.64 1.66 -4.79
N ILE A 869 3.82 1.95 -5.36
CA ILE A 869 4.14 1.73 -6.78
C ILE A 869 5.49 1.00 -6.84
N ILE A 870 5.43 -0.28 -7.18
CA ILE A 870 6.50 -1.25 -6.92
C ILE A 870 7.43 -1.38 -8.14
N THR A 871 8.74 -1.37 -7.92
CA THR A 871 9.72 -1.56 -8.98
C THR A 871 9.71 -3.00 -9.52
N PRO A 872 9.73 -3.24 -10.84
CA PRO A 872 9.66 -4.59 -11.40
C PRO A 872 10.90 -5.45 -11.14
N ALA A 873 12.10 -4.86 -11.19
CA ALA A 873 13.34 -5.59 -10.98
C ALA A 873 13.52 -6.02 -9.51
N TYR A 874 14.08 -7.22 -9.29
CA TYR A 874 14.48 -7.69 -7.96
C TYR A 874 15.71 -6.93 -7.43
N PRO A 875 15.84 -6.67 -6.11
CA PRO A 875 14.78 -6.72 -5.12
C PRO A 875 13.73 -5.64 -5.41
N GLN A 876 12.46 -6.02 -5.41
CA GLN A 876 11.35 -5.11 -5.65
C GLN A 876 11.20 -4.16 -4.46
N GLN A 877 11.02 -2.87 -4.72
CA GLN A 877 10.89 -1.84 -3.68
C GLN A 877 9.73 -0.90 -4.01
N ASN A 878 9.09 -0.34 -2.98
CA ASN A 878 8.10 0.72 -3.16
C ASN A 878 8.80 2.04 -3.54
N SER A 879 8.59 2.52 -4.77
CA SER A 879 9.16 3.80 -5.24
C SER A 879 8.53 5.04 -4.61
N THR A 880 7.38 4.89 -3.94
CA THR A 880 6.55 5.96 -3.37
C THR A 880 6.34 5.82 -1.85
N TYR A 881 7.30 5.20 -1.15
CA TYR A 881 7.31 5.12 0.32
C TYR A 881 7.29 6.50 1.02
N ASN A 882 7.63 7.57 0.30
CA ASN A 882 7.63 8.94 0.81
C ASN A 882 6.24 9.62 0.84
N VAL A 883 5.20 9.02 0.24
CA VAL A 883 3.86 9.59 0.11
C VAL A 883 3.12 9.63 1.46
N SER A 884 2.67 10.83 1.82
CA SER A 884 1.90 11.16 3.03
C SER A 884 0.38 11.21 2.78
N ALA A 885 -0.42 11.48 3.82
CA ALA A 885 -1.86 11.59 3.67
C ALA A 885 -2.26 12.78 2.77
N SER A 886 -1.62 13.95 2.96
CA SER A 886 -1.88 15.15 2.16
C SER A 886 -1.46 14.96 0.71
N THR A 887 -0.24 14.48 0.48
CA THR A 887 0.33 14.33 -0.87
C THR A 887 -0.47 13.32 -1.70
N ARG A 888 -0.94 12.21 -1.10
CA ARG A 888 -1.90 11.29 -1.73
C ARG A 888 -3.20 12.01 -2.11
N ALA A 889 -3.82 12.74 -1.18
CA ALA A 889 -5.10 13.42 -1.42
C ALA A 889 -4.99 14.48 -2.54
N ILE A 890 -3.88 15.23 -2.59
CA ILE A 890 -3.58 16.19 -3.66
C ILE A 890 -3.47 15.50 -5.02
N MET A 891 -2.76 14.38 -5.11
CA MET A 891 -2.57 13.65 -6.38
C MET A 891 -3.88 13.01 -6.87
N VAL A 892 -4.67 12.41 -5.98
CA VAL A 892 -6.00 11.86 -6.32
C VAL A 892 -6.94 12.95 -6.88
N GLU A 893 -6.92 14.16 -6.31
CA GLU A 893 -7.74 15.26 -6.79
C GLU A 893 -7.27 15.82 -8.14
N GLU A 894 -5.96 15.99 -8.33
CA GLU A 894 -5.44 16.41 -9.64
C GLU A 894 -5.60 15.30 -10.71
N PHE A 895 -5.66 14.00 -10.35
CA PHE A 895 -6.05 12.93 -11.28
C PHE A 895 -7.51 13.05 -11.75
N LYS A 896 -8.47 13.24 -10.82
CA LYS A 896 -9.89 13.48 -11.17
C LYS A 896 -10.04 14.68 -12.09
N ARG A 897 -9.29 15.76 -11.82
CA ARG A 897 -9.26 16.96 -12.66
C ARG A 897 -8.60 16.72 -14.02
N GLY A 898 -7.56 15.89 -14.09
CA GLY A 898 -6.95 15.44 -15.35
C GLY A 898 -7.92 14.63 -16.21
N LEU A 899 -8.73 13.76 -15.59
CA LEU A 899 -9.80 13.01 -16.28
C LEU A 899 -10.82 13.99 -16.88
N ALA A 900 -11.40 14.89 -16.08
CA ALA A 900 -12.39 15.86 -16.58
C ALA A 900 -11.87 16.73 -17.73
N ILE A 901 -10.61 17.20 -17.65
CA ILE A 901 -9.98 17.97 -18.74
C ILE A 901 -9.77 17.10 -19.99
N THR A 902 -9.40 15.82 -19.85
CA THR A 902 -9.19 14.94 -21.01
C THR A 902 -10.50 14.42 -21.61
N ASP A 903 -11.57 14.25 -20.83
CA ASP A 903 -12.93 14.03 -21.34
C ASP A 903 -13.40 15.20 -22.22
N GLU A 904 -13.16 16.45 -21.81
CA GLU A 904 -13.43 17.62 -22.65
C GLU A 904 -12.62 17.61 -23.95
N ILE A 905 -11.35 17.21 -23.90
CA ILE A 905 -10.46 17.15 -25.08
C ILE A 905 -10.93 16.07 -26.06
N LEU A 906 -11.28 14.87 -25.59
CA LEU A 906 -11.85 13.80 -26.44
C LEU A 906 -13.18 14.22 -27.07
N GLN A 907 -13.98 15.02 -26.35
CA GLN A 907 -15.23 15.61 -26.85
C GLN A 907 -15.01 16.86 -27.74
N ASN A 908 -13.75 17.24 -28.05
CA ASN A 908 -13.37 18.44 -28.79
C ASN A 908 -13.90 19.77 -28.18
N LYS A 909 -14.17 19.79 -26.87
CA LYS A 909 -14.59 20.97 -26.09
C LYS A 909 -13.42 21.79 -25.53
N ALA A 910 -12.22 21.20 -25.50
CA ALA A 910 -10.99 21.84 -25.05
C ALA A 910 -9.77 21.36 -25.85
N ASP A 911 -8.69 22.16 -25.86
CA ASP A 911 -7.39 21.76 -26.40
C ASP A 911 -6.45 21.24 -25.30
N TRP A 912 -5.45 20.45 -25.70
CA TRP A 912 -4.39 19.92 -24.83
C TRP A 912 -3.67 20.98 -24.00
N SER A 913 -3.65 22.24 -24.44
CA SER A 913 -3.09 23.36 -23.67
C SER A 913 -3.74 23.51 -22.30
N LYS A 914 -5.05 23.21 -22.17
CA LYS A 914 -5.81 23.23 -20.89
C LYS A 914 -5.24 22.27 -19.86
N LEU A 915 -4.71 21.12 -20.29
CA LEU A 915 -4.08 20.12 -19.42
C LEU A 915 -2.72 20.59 -18.89
N PHE A 916 -2.07 21.56 -19.56
CA PHE A 916 -0.76 22.10 -19.16
C PHE A 916 -0.85 23.54 -18.63
N GLU A 917 -2.06 24.08 -18.39
CA GLU A 917 -2.25 25.35 -17.67
C GLU A 917 -1.90 25.17 -16.18
N ALA A 918 -0.80 25.77 -15.73
CA ALA A 918 -0.35 25.67 -14.35
C ALA A 918 -1.42 26.26 -13.39
N PRO A 919 -1.90 25.49 -12.40
CA PRO A 919 -2.90 25.98 -11.45
C PRO A 919 -2.32 27.09 -10.59
N ASN A 920 -3.13 28.11 -10.23
CA ASN A 920 -2.64 29.22 -9.42
C ASN A 920 -2.52 28.80 -7.94
N PHE A 921 -1.44 28.08 -7.62
CA PHE A 921 -1.11 27.56 -6.29
C PHE A 921 -1.24 28.63 -5.20
N PHE A 922 -0.69 29.83 -5.44
CA PHE A 922 -0.70 30.97 -4.51
C PHE A 922 -2.09 31.60 -4.30
N GLN A 923 -3.11 31.13 -5.02
CA GLN A 923 -4.51 31.51 -4.82
C GLN A 923 -5.40 30.34 -4.35
N LYS A 924 -4.98 29.08 -4.57
CA LYS A 924 -5.73 27.84 -4.22
C LYS A 924 -6.05 27.75 -2.73
N TYR A 925 -5.12 28.15 -1.86
CA TYR A 925 -5.25 28.06 -0.40
C TYR A 925 -5.56 29.42 0.26
N LYS A 926 -6.26 29.41 1.41
CA LYS A 926 -6.53 30.61 2.22
C LYS A 926 -5.30 31.03 3.06
N HIS A 927 -4.51 30.05 3.50
CA HIS A 927 -3.34 30.20 4.37
C HIS A 927 -2.14 29.46 3.78
N TYR A 928 -0.95 29.92 4.11
CA TYR A 928 0.32 29.32 3.70
C TYR A 928 1.34 29.39 4.83
N ILE A 929 2.33 28.52 4.79
CA ILE A 929 3.62 28.71 5.46
C ILE A 929 4.65 29.06 4.38
N VAL A 930 5.43 30.11 4.61
CA VAL A 930 6.62 30.42 3.81
C VAL A 930 7.83 29.96 4.62
N LEU A 931 8.73 29.24 3.97
CA LEU A 931 9.90 28.60 4.57
C LEU A 931 11.13 29.09 3.81
N LEU A 932 12.03 29.78 4.51
CA LEU A 932 13.19 30.49 3.98
C LEU A 932 14.48 29.85 4.49
N ALA A 933 15.43 29.60 3.59
CA ALA A 933 16.77 29.13 3.92
C ALA A 933 17.83 30.02 3.25
N SER A 934 18.79 30.54 4.01
CA SER A 934 19.88 31.38 3.50
C SER A 934 21.26 30.97 4.01
N ALA A 935 22.30 31.42 3.30
CA ALA A 935 23.72 31.28 3.67
C ALA A 935 24.57 32.40 3.03
N GLN A 936 25.79 32.61 3.53
CA GLN A 936 26.71 33.64 3.01
C GLN A 936 27.37 33.29 1.67
N THR A 937 27.50 32.03 1.28
CA THR A 937 28.11 31.63 -0.01
C THR A 937 27.24 30.67 -0.80
N GLU A 938 27.37 30.69 -2.12
CA GLU A 938 26.61 29.81 -3.04
C GLU A 938 26.83 28.32 -2.76
N LYS A 939 28.06 27.90 -2.42
CA LYS A 939 28.36 26.50 -2.06
C LYS A 939 27.60 26.06 -0.80
N GLN A 940 27.72 26.84 0.28
CA GLN A 940 26.99 26.60 1.53
C GLN A 940 25.48 26.62 1.29
N HIS A 941 24.99 27.55 0.47
CA HIS A 941 23.59 27.70 0.13
C HIS A 941 23.04 26.46 -0.60
N LEU A 942 23.76 25.92 -1.57
CA LEU A 942 23.35 24.69 -2.28
C LEU A 942 23.32 23.47 -1.35
N GLU A 943 24.31 23.32 -0.48
CA GLU A 943 24.38 22.23 0.51
C GLU A 943 23.26 22.36 1.56
N TRP A 944 23.01 23.57 2.04
CA TRP A 944 21.96 23.90 2.99
C TRP A 944 20.55 23.74 2.41
N VAL A 945 20.31 24.20 1.18
CA VAL A 945 19.05 24.03 0.45
C VAL A 945 18.71 22.54 0.27
N GLY A 946 19.69 21.72 -0.10
CA GLY A 946 19.50 20.27 -0.23
C GLY A 946 19.19 19.59 1.11
N LEU A 947 19.86 20.02 2.19
CA LEU A 947 19.55 19.54 3.54
C LEU A 947 18.13 19.94 3.94
N VAL A 948 17.76 21.22 3.85
CA VAL A 948 16.44 21.73 4.23
C VAL A 948 15.33 21.04 3.45
N GLU A 949 15.45 20.92 2.12
CA GLU A 949 14.45 20.25 1.28
C GLU A 949 14.20 18.80 1.71
N SER A 950 15.26 18.06 2.08
CA SER A 950 15.16 16.68 2.58
C SER A 950 14.34 16.56 3.88
N LYS A 951 14.19 17.66 4.65
CA LYS A 951 13.48 17.69 5.94
C LYS A 951 12.07 18.25 5.85
N ILE A 952 11.65 18.93 4.78
CA ILE A 952 10.31 19.58 4.71
C ILE A 952 9.16 18.59 4.96
N ARG A 953 9.32 17.30 4.63
CA ARG A 953 8.36 16.24 4.98
C ARG A 953 8.14 16.03 6.48
N ILE A 954 9.11 16.38 7.33
CA ILE A 954 8.94 16.35 8.79
C ILE A 954 7.91 17.41 9.21
N LEU A 955 8.01 18.63 8.67
CA LEU A 955 7.00 19.67 8.88
C LEU A 955 5.62 19.24 8.35
N VAL A 956 5.55 18.62 7.16
CA VAL A 956 4.29 18.06 6.65
C VAL A 956 3.73 16.98 7.60
N GLY A 957 4.56 16.09 8.13
CA GLY A 957 4.16 15.05 9.08
C GLY A 957 3.74 15.57 10.45
N ASN A 958 4.28 16.70 10.92
CA ASN A 958 3.80 17.39 12.12
C ASN A 958 2.45 18.05 11.85
N LEU A 959 2.32 18.81 10.75
CA LEU A 959 1.09 19.46 10.34
C LEU A 959 -0.04 18.46 10.00
N GLU A 960 0.27 17.23 9.58
CA GLU A 960 -0.71 16.15 9.38
C GLU A 960 -1.23 15.53 10.71
N LYS A 961 -0.51 15.72 11.82
CA LYS A 961 -0.97 15.33 13.17
C LYS A 961 -1.76 16.43 13.87
N ASN A 962 -1.53 17.69 13.52
CA ASN A 962 -2.21 18.84 14.11
C ASN A 962 -3.73 18.74 13.86
N GLU A 963 -4.52 18.67 14.93
CA GLU A 963 -5.95 18.38 14.85
C GLU A 963 -6.75 19.39 14.02
N PHE A 964 -6.29 20.63 13.91
CA PHE A 964 -6.99 21.66 13.14
C PHE A 964 -6.71 21.59 11.64
N ILE A 965 -5.72 20.81 11.19
CA ILE A 965 -5.30 20.75 9.78
C ILE A 965 -5.96 19.56 9.06
N THR A 966 -6.35 19.80 7.80
CA THR A 966 -6.83 18.77 6.86
C THR A 966 -5.76 18.41 5.82
N LEU A 967 -4.90 19.37 5.46
CA LEU A 967 -3.98 19.24 4.34
C LEU A 967 -2.80 20.23 4.45
N ALA A 968 -1.58 19.73 4.22
CA ALA A 968 -0.41 20.55 3.92
C ALA A 968 0.12 20.22 2.50
N HIS A 969 0.12 21.21 1.60
CA HIS A 969 0.59 21.08 0.22
C HIS A 969 1.88 21.89 0.01
N VAL A 970 3.04 21.23 0.08
CA VAL A 970 4.32 21.85 -0.29
C VAL A 970 4.38 22.07 -1.80
N ASN A 971 4.69 23.27 -2.28
CA ASN A 971 5.03 23.46 -3.69
C ASN A 971 6.45 22.92 -3.96
N PRO A 972 6.65 21.94 -4.87
CA PRO A 972 7.98 21.45 -5.22
C PRO A 972 8.84 22.42 -6.03
N GLN A 973 8.27 23.50 -6.58
CA GLN A 973 9.08 24.60 -7.08
C GLN A 973 9.44 25.55 -5.92
N SER A 974 10.73 25.61 -5.59
CA SER A 974 11.32 26.68 -4.80
C SER A 974 11.54 27.96 -5.64
N PHE A 975 11.77 29.08 -4.96
CA PHE A 975 12.02 30.39 -5.57
C PHE A 975 13.17 31.11 -4.84
N PRO A 976 13.86 32.07 -5.47
CA PRO A 976 14.76 32.97 -4.73
C PRO A 976 13.99 33.73 -3.65
N GLY A 977 14.58 33.85 -2.48
CA GLY A 977 14.00 34.60 -1.35
C GLY A 977 13.98 36.12 -1.58
N PRO A 978 13.28 36.89 -0.73
CA PRO A 978 13.40 38.34 -0.71
C PRO A 978 14.85 38.74 -0.41
N LYS A 979 15.40 39.73 -1.14
CA LYS A 979 16.67 40.37 -0.73
C LYS A 979 16.40 41.27 0.47
N GLU A 980 17.02 40.97 1.62
CA GLU A 980 17.10 41.93 2.72
C GLU A 980 18.05 43.08 2.32
N GLY A 981 17.79 44.28 2.86
CA GLY A 981 18.37 45.53 2.37
C GLY A 981 19.80 45.82 2.83
N THR A 982 20.71 44.83 2.79
CA THR A 982 22.12 44.99 3.17
C THR A 982 23.04 44.89 1.95
N ASP A 983 24.19 45.58 2.00
CA ASP A 983 25.17 45.65 0.89
C ASP A 983 26.01 44.35 0.72
N LYS A 984 25.45 43.19 1.08
CA LYS A 984 26.06 41.86 0.91
C LYS A 984 25.13 40.97 0.11
N GLU A 985 25.70 40.16 -0.78
CA GLU A 985 24.93 39.16 -1.53
C GLU A 985 24.63 37.93 -0.66
N GLU A 986 23.56 37.98 0.12
CA GLU A 986 23.04 36.82 0.84
C GLU A 986 22.26 35.90 -0.11
N PHE A 987 22.68 34.63 -0.19
CA PHE A 987 22.03 33.61 -1.02
C PHE A 987 20.84 33.04 -0.25
N SER A 988 19.62 33.17 -0.80
CA SER A 988 18.37 32.83 -0.11
C SER A 988 17.36 32.14 -1.02
N THR A 989 16.75 31.06 -0.52
CA THR A 989 15.72 30.26 -1.19
C THR A 989 14.47 30.17 -0.33
N MET A 990 13.29 30.26 -0.95
CA MET A 990 11.99 30.08 -0.32
C MET A 990 11.19 28.92 -0.92
N TRP A 991 10.50 28.19 -0.06
CA TRP A 991 9.40 27.29 -0.40
C TRP A 991 8.08 27.86 0.14
N VAL A 992 6.96 27.43 -0.45
CA VAL A 992 5.61 27.84 -0.01
C VAL A 992 4.73 26.59 0.16
N ILE A 993 4.14 26.45 1.34
CA ILE A 993 3.29 25.32 1.72
C ILE A 993 1.86 25.85 1.88
N GLY A 994 0.90 25.35 1.10
CA GLY A 994 -0.51 25.71 1.22
C GLY A 994 -1.22 24.91 2.31
N ILE A 995 -1.94 25.60 3.20
CA ILE A 995 -2.63 24.98 4.36
C ILE A 995 -4.15 24.99 4.16
N VAL A 996 -4.78 23.86 4.49
CA VAL A 996 -6.23 23.73 4.68
C VAL A 996 -6.51 23.35 6.12
N PHE A 997 -7.28 24.19 6.83
CA PHE A 997 -7.84 23.86 8.14
C PHE A 997 -9.14 23.08 8.00
N LYS A 998 -9.44 22.21 8.97
CA LYS A 998 -10.73 21.52 9.09
C LYS A 998 -11.84 22.56 9.29
N LYS A 999 -13.03 22.31 8.72
CA LYS A 999 -14.22 23.07 9.09
C LYS A 999 -14.74 22.51 10.41
N MET A 1000 -14.59 23.27 11.48
CA MET A 1000 -15.42 23.10 12.68
C MET A 1000 -16.67 23.96 12.50
N GLU A 1001 -17.84 23.43 12.87
CA GLU A 1001 -19.09 24.18 12.81
C GLU A 1001 -19.20 25.08 14.06
N GLY A 1002 -19.58 26.35 13.87
CA GLY A 1002 -19.77 27.33 14.96
C GLY A 1002 -18.63 28.33 15.21
N SER A 1003 -17.41 28.16 14.68
CA SER A 1003 -16.23 28.94 15.11
C SER A 1003 -15.49 29.70 13.98
N GLU A 1004 -16.07 30.79 13.47
CA GLU A 1004 -15.45 31.62 12.40
C GLU A 1004 -14.08 32.26 12.75
N ASN A 1005 -13.68 32.28 14.03
CA ASN A 1005 -12.49 33.00 14.52
C ASN A 1005 -11.54 32.13 15.39
N LEU A 1006 -11.46 30.82 15.17
CA LEU A 1006 -10.37 30.00 15.77
C LEU A 1006 -9.00 30.49 15.26
N ASN A 1007 -8.24 31.15 16.12
CA ASN A 1007 -6.87 31.58 15.84
C ASN A 1007 -5.88 30.44 16.13
N VAL A 1008 -5.92 29.40 15.29
CA VAL A 1008 -5.02 28.23 15.38
C VAL A 1008 -3.57 28.69 15.30
N ASP A 1009 -2.81 28.47 16.37
CA ASP A 1009 -1.37 28.68 16.38
C ASP A 1009 -0.65 27.50 15.74
N LEU A 1010 0.37 27.81 14.93
CA LEU A 1010 1.26 26.85 14.28
C LEU A 1010 2.73 27.08 14.69
N THR A 1011 2.99 27.99 15.63
CA THR A 1011 4.34 28.37 16.06
C THR A 1011 5.09 27.19 16.65
N PHE A 1012 4.43 26.33 17.43
CA PHE A 1012 5.03 25.11 17.98
C PHE A 1012 5.47 24.13 16.88
N ASP A 1013 4.60 23.79 15.91
CA ASP A 1013 4.92 22.90 14.79
C ASP A 1013 6.10 23.44 13.96
N ILE A 1014 6.11 24.75 13.74
CA ILE A 1014 7.14 25.47 13.00
C ILE A 1014 8.48 25.48 13.76
N GLN A 1015 8.47 25.77 15.06
CA GLN A 1015 9.68 25.81 15.90
C GLN A 1015 10.27 24.41 16.06
N SER A 1016 9.44 23.41 16.39
CA SER A 1016 9.83 22.00 16.50
C SER A 1016 10.50 21.48 15.22
N PHE A 1017 9.99 21.85 14.04
CA PHE A 1017 10.65 21.57 12.77
C PHE A 1017 11.97 22.33 12.61
N THR A 1018 11.99 23.62 12.91
CA THR A 1018 13.18 24.50 12.80
C THR A 1018 14.34 23.97 13.65
N ASP A 1019 14.08 23.63 14.91
CA ASP A 1019 15.04 23.05 15.84
C ASP A 1019 15.53 21.68 15.37
N THR A 1020 14.63 20.87 14.81
CA THR A 1020 14.97 19.55 14.24
C THR A 1020 15.91 19.67 13.04
N VAL A 1021 15.74 20.69 12.19
CA VAL A 1021 16.64 20.96 11.06
C VAL A 1021 18.04 21.37 11.55
N TYR A 1022 18.14 22.36 12.43
CA TYR A 1022 19.43 22.79 13.00
C TYR A 1022 20.13 21.63 13.73
N ARG A 1023 19.43 20.92 14.60
CA ARG A 1023 19.97 19.78 15.38
C ARG A 1023 20.54 18.69 14.45
N GLN A 1024 19.77 18.26 13.45
CA GLN A 1024 20.24 17.22 12.52
C GLN A 1024 21.41 17.69 11.64
N ALA A 1025 21.45 18.97 11.25
CA ALA A 1025 22.57 19.52 10.48
C ALA A 1025 23.87 19.59 11.32
N ILE A 1026 23.76 20.01 12.58
CA ILE A 1026 24.87 20.03 13.54
C ILE A 1026 25.40 18.61 13.79
N THR A 1027 24.51 17.64 14.08
CA THR A 1027 24.91 16.22 14.25
C THR A 1027 25.56 15.64 12.99
N SER A 1028 25.11 16.05 11.80
CA SER A 1028 25.66 15.61 10.51
C SER A 1028 26.95 16.34 10.10
N LYS A 1029 27.41 17.34 10.88
CA LYS A 1029 28.52 18.25 10.53
C LYS A 1029 28.30 19.01 9.20
N MET A 1030 27.04 19.25 8.85
CA MET A 1030 26.59 20.00 7.66
C MET A 1030 26.01 21.38 8.05
N PHE A 1031 26.46 21.94 9.18
CA PHE A 1031 26.01 23.23 9.67
C PHE A 1031 27.20 24.18 9.86
N GLU A 1032 27.07 25.40 9.35
CA GLU A 1032 28.01 26.50 9.55
C GLU A 1032 27.26 27.71 10.13
N GLN A 1033 27.94 28.57 10.89
CA GLN A 1033 27.32 29.63 11.69
C GLN A 1033 26.43 30.62 10.90
N ASP A 1034 26.65 30.73 9.60
CA ASP A 1034 25.93 31.62 8.70
C ASP A 1034 24.75 30.97 7.96
N MET A 1035 24.53 29.67 8.14
CA MET A 1035 23.36 28.97 7.59
C MET A 1035 22.14 29.27 8.45
N LYS A 1036 21.07 29.79 7.85
CA LYS A 1036 19.83 30.15 8.55
C LYS A 1036 18.64 29.44 7.92
N ILE A 1037 17.70 29.00 8.75
CA ILE A 1037 16.34 28.63 8.36
C ILE A 1037 15.33 29.41 9.20
N THR A 1038 14.29 29.93 8.56
CA THR A 1038 13.13 30.54 9.21
C THR A 1038 11.85 30.08 8.52
N ALA A 1039 10.73 30.05 9.24
CA ALA A 1039 9.43 29.74 8.66
C ALA A 1039 8.33 30.60 9.31
N MET A 1040 7.33 30.99 8.52
CA MET A 1040 6.31 31.96 8.93
C MET A 1040 4.93 31.62 8.33
N HIS A 1041 3.88 31.74 9.14
CA HIS A 1041 2.49 31.63 8.69
C HIS A 1041 2.03 32.94 8.04
N VAL A 1042 1.44 32.86 6.85
CA VAL A 1042 0.91 34.03 6.12
C VAL A 1042 -0.47 33.74 5.53
N LYS A 1043 -1.38 34.72 5.64
CA LYS A 1043 -2.69 34.65 4.97
C LYS A 1043 -2.52 34.95 3.48
N ARG A 1044 -3.38 34.42 2.59
CA ARG A 1044 -3.33 34.64 1.12
C ARG A 1044 -3.18 36.11 0.72
N LYS A 1045 -3.75 37.03 1.51
CA LYS A 1045 -3.66 38.49 1.30
C LYS A 1045 -2.24 39.05 1.52
N GLN A 1046 -1.38 38.42 2.32
CA GLN A 1046 -0.02 38.89 2.63
C GLN A 1046 1.03 38.26 1.70
N LEU A 1047 0.86 36.99 1.31
CA LEU A 1047 1.82 36.24 0.48
C LEU A 1047 2.30 36.96 -0.79
N HIS A 1048 1.44 37.79 -1.41
CA HIS A 1048 1.79 38.56 -2.61
C HIS A 1048 2.91 39.61 -2.40
N GLN A 1049 3.26 39.93 -1.16
CA GLN A 1049 4.31 40.88 -0.80
C GLN A 1049 5.69 40.21 -0.68
N LEU A 1050 5.71 38.90 -0.43
CA LEU A 1050 6.92 38.08 -0.28
C LEU A 1050 7.34 37.39 -1.60
N LEU A 1051 6.40 37.17 -2.52
CA LEU A 1051 6.67 36.48 -3.77
C LEU A 1051 7.42 37.35 -4.80
N PRO A 1052 8.48 36.85 -5.46
CA PRO A 1052 9.12 37.53 -6.57
C PRO A 1052 8.14 37.88 -7.71
N LYS A 1053 8.36 39.02 -8.38
CA LYS A 1053 7.51 39.52 -9.49
C LYS A 1053 7.25 38.46 -10.58
N VAL A 1054 8.22 37.59 -10.84
CA VAL A 1054 8.13 36.47 -11.81
C VAL A 1054 7.07 35.43 -11.43
N ALA A 1055 6.94 35.11 -10.14
CA ALA A 1055 5.90 34.18 -9.65
C ALA A 1055 4.49 34.78 -9.80
N ILE A 1056 4.35 36.09 -9.55
CA ILE A 1056 3.08 36.82 -9.62
C ILE A 1056 2.57 36.96 -11.07
N GLN A 1057 3.46 37.18 -12.05
CA GLN A 1057 3.05 37.39 -13.45
C GLN A 1057 2.40 36.17 -14.11
N ARG A 1058 2.74 34.94 -13.68
CA ARG A 1058 2.15 33.70 -14.21
C ARG A 1058 0.62 33.64 -14.06
N GLY A 1059 0.05 34.38 -13.11
CA GLY A 1059 -1.41 34.39 -12.84
C GLY A 1059 -2.25 35.46 -13.55
N LYS A 1060 -1.69 36.30 -14.43
CA LYS A 1060 -2.39 37.49 -14.99
C LYS A 1060 -2.68 37.49 -16.50
N ARG A 1061 -2.36 36.44 -17.26
CA ARG A 1061 -2.58 36.40 -18.73
C ARG A 1061 -3.92 35.75 -19.14
N LYS A 1062 -5.01 36.52 -19.11
CA LYS A 1062 -6.22 36.32 -19.96
C LYS A 1062 -7.15 37.55 -19.83
N ALA A 1063 -7.08 38.49 -20.80
CA ALA A 1063 -8.12 39.48 -21.17
C ALA A 1063 -7.55 40.65 -22.03
N ARG A 1064 -7.29 40.39 -23.33
CA ARG A 1064 -7.29 41.38 -24.42
C ARG A 1064 -7.10 40.67 -25.76
N HIS A 1065 -8.02 40.89 -26.69
CA HIS A 1065 -7.97 40.40 -28.07
C HIS A 1065 -8.47 41.50 -29.01
N SER A 1066 -8.02 41.45 -30.27
CA SER A 1066 -8.42 42.26 -31.42
C SER A 1066 -7.79 43.65 -31.58
N SER A 1067 -7.59 44.02 -32.86
CA SER A 1067 -6.80 45.14 -33.42
C SER A 1067 -5.30 45.15 -33.01
N ASP A 1068 -4.32 45.35 -33.90
CA ASP A 1068 -4.35 45.63 -35.35
C ASP A 1068 -3.02 45.20 -36.01
N GLY A 1069 -2.89 45.34 -37.34
CA GLY A 1069 -1.63 45.73 -37.98
C GLY A 1069 -0.59 44.64 -38.33
N LEU A 1070 -0.62 44.18 -39.58
CA LEU A 1070 0.39 43.34 -40.24
C LEU A 1070 1.77 44.04 -40.41
N ARG A 1071 2.91 43.35 -40.18
CA ARG A 1071 4.13 43.34 -41.07
C ARG A 1071 5.36 42.52 -40.59
N VAL A 1072 5.71 41.52 -41.41
CA VAL A 1072 7.04 41.04 -41.88
C VAL A 1072 8.34 41.29 -41.06
N MET A 1073 9.00 40.17 -40.72
CA MET A 1073 10.45 39.86 -40.64
C MET A 1073 11.52 40.99 -40.65
N ASN A 1074 12.51 40.87 -39.76
CA ASN A 1074 13.87 40.46 -40.17
C ASN A 1074 14.62 39.73 -39.03
N ASP A 1075 15.75 39.09 -39.35
CA ASP A 1075 16.65 38.35 -38.43
C ASP A 1075 17.96 39.14 -38.18
N GLY A 1076 18.75 38.71 -37.17
CA GLY A 1076 20.00 39.34 -36.71
C GLY A 1076 19.90 39.79 -35.24
N SER A 1077 20.46 39.11 -34.23
CA SER A 1077 21.83 38.57 -33.99
C SER A 1077 22.77 39.58 -33.31
N LEU A 1078 23.16 39.21 -32.08
CA LEU A 1078 24.33 39.65 -31.30
C LEU A 1078 24.49 41.14 -30.92
N ASP A 1079 24.30 41.37 -29.62
CA ASP A 1079 25.33 41.84 -28.67
C ASP A 1079 26.31 42.97 -29.08
N LEU A 1080 26.27 44.08 -28.33
CA LEU A 1080 27.43 44.92 -28.04
C LEU A 1080 27.21 45.71 -26.73
N SER A 1081 28.31 46.16 -26.12
CA SER A 1081 28.38 46.78 -24.80
C SER A 1081 29.06 48.16 -24.82
N VAL A 1082 28.98 48.89 -23.69
CA VAL A 1082 29.58 50.22 -23.40
C VAL A 1082 29.13 51.38 -24.33
N ASP A 1083 29.13 52.67 -23.94
CA ASP A 1083 30.05 53.35 -23.01
C ASP A 1083 29.51 54.65 -22.36
N SER A 1084 30.15 55.01 -21.23
CA SER A 1084 30.47 56.34 -20.68
C SER A 1084 29.41 57.41 -20.28
N ASP A 1085 29.67 58.00 -19.11
CA ASP A 1085 29.14 59.26 -18.57
C ASP A 1085 29.63 60.51 -19.34
N ASN A 1086 28.88 61.64 -19.27
CA ASN A 1086 29.20 62.75 -18.32
C ASN A 1086 28.34 64.03 -18.51
N SER A 1087 27.94 64.66 -17.38
CA SER A 1087 27.82 66.12 -17.18
C SER A 1087 26.80 66.99 -17.97
N MET A 1088 25.70 67.37 -17.29
CA MET A 1088 25.39 68.75 -16.79
C MET A 1088 24.03 69.43 -17.10
N SER A 1089 23.63 70.22 -16.11
CA SER A 1089 22.71 71.40 -16.08
C SER A 1089 21.17 71.23 -16.15
N VAL A 1090 20.53 71.81 -15.12
CA VAL A 1090 19.08 72.03 -14.90
C VAL A 1090 18.74 73.51 -15.23
N PRO A 1091 17.46 73.96 -15.37
CA PRO A 1091 16.61 74.24 -14.20
C PRO A 1091 15.09 74.02 -14.35
N SER A 1092 14.40 73.88 -13.22
CA SER A 1092 12.93 73.91 -13.07
C SER A 1092 12.38 75.35 -13.20
N PRO A 1093 11.03 75.57 -13.32
CA PRO A 1093 10.25 75.83 -12.09
C PRO A 1093 8.73 75.50 -12.13
N THR A 1094 8.13 75.49 -10.92
CA THR A 1094 6.73 75.85 -10.55
C THR A 1094 5.50 75.27 -11.30
N GLY A 1095 4.54 74.72 -10.52
CA GLY A 1095 3.12 74.64 -10.90
C GLY A 1095 2.31 75.87 -10.43
N PRO A 1096 0.97 75.81 -10.53
CA PRO A 1096 0.17 76.06 -9.32
C PRO A 1096 -1.01 75.08 -9.14
N SER A 1097 -1.72 75.18 -8.01
CA SER A 1097 -2.79 74.26 -7.59
C SER A 1097 -4.09 74.99 -7.24
N ALA A 1098 -5.23 74.39 -7.57
CA ALA A 1098 -6.57 74.76 -7.11
C ALA A 1098 -7.54 73.55 -7.29
N ALA A 1099 -8.47 73.23 -6.39
CA ALA A 1099 -8.64 73.68 -5.00
C ALA A 1099 -9.51 72.67 -4.21
N LYS A 1100 -9.37 72.68 -2.87
CA LYS A 1100 -10.33 72.39 -1.77
C LYS A 1100 -11.51 71.39 -1.96
N SER A 1101 -12.04 70.71 -0.93
CA SER A 1101 -11.60 70.31 0.44
C SER A 1101 -12.81 69.68 1.14
N ALA A 1102 -12.57 68.79 2.12
CA ALA A 1102 -13.48 68.42 3.23
C ALA A 1102 -14.81 67.66 2.92
N ARG A 1103 -15.46 67.01 3.91
CA ARG A 1103 -14.97 66.21 5.07
C ARG A 1103 -16.17 65.41 5.65
N ALA A 1104 -15.90 64.18 6.08
CA ALA A 1104 -16.77 63.16 6.69
C ALA A 1104 -17.91 63.59 7.65
N SER A 1105 -18.94 62.73 7.72
CA SER A 1105 -19.72 62.47 8.95
C SER A 1105 -20.40 61.08 8.96
N SER A 1106 -20.01 60.21 9.90
CA SER A 1106 -20.86 59.17 10.51
C SER A 1106 -21.81 59.84 11.55
N PRO A 1107 -22.76 59.18 12.30
CA PRO A 1107 -22.76 57.78 12.74
C PRO A 1107 -24.14 57.06 12.87
N GLN A 1108 -24.10 55.80 13.36
CA GLN A 1108 -25.05 55.11 14.28
C GLN A 1108 -26.58 55.03 14.02
N GLY A 1109 -27.21 53.94 14.49
CA GLY A 1109 -28.56 54.05 15.09
C GLY A 1109 -29.61 52.95 14.87
N SER A 1110 -29.34 51.69 15.26
CA SER A 1110 -30.28 50.71 15.90
C SER A 1110 -31.77 50.51 15.46
N THR A 1111 -32.20 49.23 15.56
CA THR A 1111 -33.59 48.73 15.82
C THR A 1111 -34.73 48.99 14.82
N GLY A 1112 -35.60 47.99 14.62
CA GLY A 1112 -37.00 48.20 14.22
C GLY A 1112 -37.64 47.14 13.31
N MET A 1113 -38.64 46.43 13.84
CA MET A 1113 -39.46 45.40 13.19
C MET A 1113 -40.09 45.75 11.83
N ALA A 1114 -40.01 44.78 10.92
CA ALA A 1114 -41.12 44.09 10.22
C ALA A 1114 -42.41 44.83 9.77
N THR A 1115 -42.76 44.54 8.50
CA THR A 1115 -44.12 44.26 7.94
C THR A 1115 -45.15 45.37 7.60
N ASN A 1116 -45.46 45.40 6.29
CA ASN A 1116 -46.80 45.28 5.66
C ASN A 1116 -47.62 46.51 5.22
N SER A 1117 -48.58 46.19 4.32
CA SER A 1117 -49.50 47.04 3.52
C SER A 1117 -48.86 47.69 2.28
N THR A 1118 -49.47 47.71 1.08
CA THR A 1118 -50.80 47.27 0.55
C THR A 1118 -50.64 46.96 -0.98
N ASP A 1119 -51.58 46.41 -1.78
CA ASP A 1119 -53.04 46.20 -1.65
C ASP A 1119 -53.64 45.15 -2.64
N LEU A 1120 -54.90 44.74 -2.41
CA LEU A 1120 -55.95 44.18 -3.33
C LEU A 1120 -55.70 42.93 -4.24
N GLN A 1121 -56.72 42.19 -4.72
CA GLN A 1121 -57.82 41.47 -4.03
C GLN A 1121 -58.62 40.52 -4.97
N GLY A 1122 -58.95 39.29 -4.53
CA GLY A 1122 -60.29 38.68 -4.69
C GLY A 1122 -60.58 37.55 -5.73
N LYS A 1123 -61.02 36.38 -5.20
CA LYS A 1123 -62.14 35.50 -5.68
C LYS A 1123 -62.00 34.62 -6.96
N THR A 1124 -62.61 33.42 -7.10
CA THR A 1124 -63.02 32.29 -6.20
C THR A 1124 -63.48 31.05 -7.05
N ASP A 1125 -63.36 29.84 -6.48
CA ASP A 1125 -64.26 28.65 -6.58
C ASP A 1125 -64.46 27.75 -7.85
N THR A 1126 -63.86 26.54 -7.75
CA THR A 1126 -64.39 25.14 -7.90
C THR A 1126 -65.10 24.53 -9.15
N SER A 1127 -64.60 23.32 -9.49
CA SER A 1127 -65.33 22.03 -9.75
C SER A 1127 -65.59 21.45 -11.17
N SER A 1128 -65.00 20.24 -11.38
CA SER A 1128 -65.60 18.96 -11.84
C SER A 1128 -66.37 18.78 -13.19
N GLY A 1129 -65.69 18.19 -14.19
CA GLY A 1129 -65.89 16.77 -14.57
C GLY A 1129 -66.87 16.31 -15.69
N SER A 1130 -66.54 15.14 -16.28
CA SER A 1130 -67.38 14.14 -17.00
C SER A 1130 -67.84 14.34 -18.47
N THR A 1131 -68.06 13.33 -19.34
CA THR A 1131 -67.43 11.99 -19.66
C THR A 1131 -67.98 11.46 -21.03
N LEU A 1132 -67.34 10.45 -21.69
CA LEU A 1132 -67.91 9.13 -22.16
C LEU A 1132 -67.66 8.57 -23.60
N LEU A 1133 -67.36 7.25 -23.61
CA LEU A 1133 -67.44 6.20 -24.68
C LEU A 1133 -66.45 6.26 -25.89
N ALA A 1134 -65.80 5.18 -26.38
CA ALA A 1134 -65.52 3.77 -25.96
C ALA A 1134 -64.53 3.13 -27.00
N GLY A 1135 -63.86 1.95 -26.85
CA GLY A 1135 -63.64 1.02 -25.73
C GLY A 1135 -63.26 -0.43 -26.16
N ALA A 1136 -62.29 -1.09 -25.47
CA ALA A 1136 -61.89 -2.54 -25.52
C ALA A 1136 -61.09 -3.06 -26.76
N VAL A 1137 -60.30 -4.16 -26.74
CA VAL A 1137 -60.06 -5.26 -25.75
C VAL A 1137 -58.60 -5.84 -25.80
N ASP A 1138 -58.13 -6.41 -24.67
CA ASP A 1138 -57.30 -7.65 -24.47
C ASP A 1138 -55.80 -7.82 -24.90
N GLY A 1139 -55.14 -8.85 -24.33
CA GLY A 1139 -54.29 -9.78 -25.13
C GLY A 1139 -52.77 -9.98 -24.85
N THR A 1140 -52.41 -10.73 -23.79
CA THR A 1140 -51.10 -11.33 -23.42
C THR A 1140 -50.08 -11.82 -24.50
N LYS A 1141 -48.75 -11.58 -24.26
CA LYS A 1141 -47.54 -12.49 -24.12
C LYS A 1141 -47.39 -13.82 -24.95
N PRO A 1142 -46.20 -14.49 -25.12
CA PRO A 1142 -44.86 -14.33 -24.47
C PRO A 1142 -43.57 -14.57 -25.35
N ASP A 1143 -42.38 -14.55 -24.70
CA ASP A 1143 -41.09 -15.31 -24.87
C ASP A 1143 -40.25 -15.49 -26.18
N ASN A 1144 -38.90 -15.33 -25.98
CA ASN A 1144 -37.74 -16.17 -26.42
C ASN A 1144 -37.00 -16.06 -27.79
N VAL A 1145 -35.65 -16.10 -27.68
CA VAL A 1145 -34.60 -16.63 -28.62
C VAL A 1145 -34.51 -15.99 -30.03
N GLY A 1146 -33.43 -15.38 -30.51
CA GLY A 1146 -31.99 -15.50 -30.21
C GLY A 1146 -31.16 -15.91 -31.45
N THR A 1147 -29.89 -15.52 -31.51
CA THR A 1147 -28.77 -16.16 -32.26
C THR A 1147 -28.69 -16.13 -33.81
N SER A 1148 -27.56 -15.57 -34.27
CA SER A 1148 -26.58 -16.20 -35.20
C SER A 1148 -26.72 -16.15 -36.74
N SER A 1149 -25.89 -15.28 -37.33
CA SER A 1149 -24.84 -15.59 -38.32
C SER A 1149 -25.10 -16.45 -39.61
N SER A 1150 -24.79 -15.78 -40.74
CA SER A 1150 -23.82 -16.21 -41.79
C SER A 1150 -24.22 -16.98 -43.07
N ASN A 1151 -23.32 -16.83 -44.07
CA ASN A 1151 -23.01 -17.72 -45.21
C ASN A 1151 -23.90 -17.77 -46.48
N SER A 1152 -23.56 -16.87 -47.43
CA SER A 1152 -22.97 -17.13 -48.78
C SER A 1152 -23.30 -18.41 -49.59
N PRO A 1153 -23.31 -18.37 -50.94
CA PRO A 1153 -22.16 -18.99 -51.68
C PRO A 1153 -21.78 -18.51 -53.13
N GLN A 1154 -20.46 -18.50 -53.41
CA GLN A 1154 -19.73 -19.14 -54.56
C GLN A 1154 -19.55 -18.59 -56.03
N LYS A 1155 -18.26 -18.32 -56.37
CA LYS A 1155 -17.36 -18.93 -57.43
C LYS A 1155 -17.28 -18.54 -58.94
N GLY A 1156 -16.04 -18.19 -59.37
CA GLY A 1156 -15.22 -18.89 -60.42
C GLY A 1156 -15.06 -18.27 -61.85
N ALA A 1157 -14.09 -18.63 -62.73
CA ALA A 1157 -12.71 -19.20 -62.61
C ALA A 1157 -11.93 -19.31 -63.98
N ALA A 1158 -10.57 -19.16 -63.99
CA ALA A 1158 -9.53 -19.69 -64.94
C ALA A 1158 -9.49 -19.27 -66.47
N ALA A 1159 -8.44 -19.47 -67.31
CA ALA A 1159 -6.93 -19.48 -67.26
C ALA A 1159 -6.27 -19.78 -68.68
N LEU A 1160 -4.95 -19.49 -68.97
CA LEU A 1160 -3.96 -20.32 -69.80
C LEU A 1160 -2.62 -19.66 -70.38
N LYS A 1161 -1.44 -20.20 -69.98
CA LYS A 1161 -0.11 -20.55 -70.66
C LYS A 1161 0.69 -19.73 -71.77
N ARG A 1162 2.00 -19.44 -71.45
CA ARG A 1162 3.35 -19.72 -72.12
C ARG A 1162 3.66 -19.33 -73.63
N PRO A 1163 4.90 -19.44 -74.25
CA PRO A 1163 6.24 -20.03 -73.88
C PRO A 1163 7.61 -19.32 -74.29
N ALA A 1164 8.73 -19.71 -73.62
CA ALA A 1164 10.14 -20.05 -74.06
C ALA A 1164 11.14 -19.25 -74.99
N SER A 1165 12.33 -18.87 -74.43
CA SER A 1165 13.76 -19.15 -74.86
C SER A 1165 14.33 -18.52 -76.17
N PRO A 1166 15.65 -18.65 -76.59
CA PRO A 1166 16.88 -19.29 -76.03
C PRO A 1166 18.26 -18.52 -76.24
N LEU A 1167 19.41 -19.22 -76.06
CA LEU A 1167 20.82 -18.92 -76.48
C LEU A 1167 21.61 -17.86 -75.64
N GLN A 1168 22.93 -17.98 -75.38
CA GLN A 1168 24.01 -18.94 -75.71
C GLN A 1168 25.17 -18.78 -74.67
N GLN A 1169 26.11 -19.70 -74.42
CA GLN A 1169 26.27 -21.10 -74.87
C GLN A 1169 27.08 -22.01 -73.91
N ASP A 1170 28.36 -21.66 -73.66
CA ASP A 1170 29.50 -22.59 -73.47
C ASP A 1170 30.70 -21.79 -72.88
N LEU A 1171 31.82 -22.33 -72.38
CA LEU A 1171 32.35 -23.70 -72.17
C LEU A 1171 32.92 -23.74 -70.71
N GLU A 1172 33.32 -24.82 -70.03
CA GLU A 1172 33.31 -26.29 -70.20
C GLU A 1172 33.34 -26.89 -68.75
N LYS A 1173 33.92 -28.03 -68.29
CA LYS A 1173 34.71 -29.17 -68.83
C LYS A 1173 34.37 -30.45 -68.01
N LYS A 1174 34.85 -31.61 -68.48
CA LYS A 1174 34.69 -32.98 -67.92
C LYS A 1174 35.88 -33.86 -68.41
N PRO A 1175 35.98 -35.19 -68.15
CA PRO A 1175 35.40 -36.06 -67.10
C PRO A 1175 36.46 -37.00 -66.44
N LYS A 1176 36.04 -37.89 -65.50
CA LYS A 1176 36.40 -39.34 -65.34
C LYS A 1176 36.05 -39.84 -63.92
N VAL A 1177 35.93 -41.15 -63.59
CA VAL A 1177 35.42 -42.37 -64.28
C VAL A 1177 35.26 -43.47 -63.19
N ASP A 1178 34.61 -44.58 -63.52
CA ASP A 1178 34.24 -45.74 -62.68
C ASP A 1178 35.38 -46.52 -61.98
N SER A 1179 34.95 -47.55 -61.24
CA SER A 1179 35.68 -48.70 -60.66
C SER A 1179 36.54 -48.43 -59.41
N VAL A 1180 36.27 -48.96 -58.22
CA VAL A 1180 35.90 -50.32 -57.72
C VAL A 1180 37.12 -51.15 -57.28
N GLN A 1181 37.38 -51.11 -55.97
CA GLN A 1181 37.57 -52.26 -55.06
C GLN A 1181 36.97 -51.78 -53.72
N GLN A 1182 35.84 -52.32 -53.24
CA GLN A 1182 35.72 -53.58 -52.51
C GLN A 1182 36.61 -53.59 -51.26
N ASN A 1183 36.02 -53.46 -50.06
CA ASN A 1183 35.65 -54.57 -49.17
C ASN A 1183 36.88 -55.43 -48.79
N PRO A 1184 37.16 -55.61 -47.48
CA PRO A 1184 36.22 -56.44 -46.70
C PRO A 1184 35.95 -56.01 -45.24
N ASN A 1185 34.78 -56.42 -44.77
CA ASN A 1185 34.48 -56.73 -43.35
C ASN A 1185 35.02 -58.16 -43.04
N PRO A 1186 35.16 -58.63 -41.78
CA PRO A 1186 35.11 -57.94 -40.49
C PRO A 1186 36.28 -58.33 -39.53
N SER A 1187 36.30 -57.78 -38.30
CA SER A 1187 36.97 -58.36 -37.10
C SER A 1187 38.54 -58.44 -37.12
N PRO A 1188 39.21 -58.78 -35.99
CA PRO A 1188 39.02 -58.30 -34.62
C PRO A 1188 40.34 -57.87 -33.90
N CYS A 1189 40.19 -57.22 -32.74
CA CYS A 1189 40.96 -57.38 -31.48
C CYS A 1189 42.51 -57.59 -31.39
N LEU A 1190 43.05 -57.02 -30.29
CA LEU A 1190 44.14 -57.51 -29.41
C LEU A 1190 45.63 -57.28 -29.74
N SER A 1191 46.32 -56.64 -28.80
CA SER A 1191 47.59 -57.07 -28.15
C SER A 1191 47.91 -56.13 -26.97
N ALA A 1192 48.59 -56.51 -25.88
CA ALA A 1192 48.91 -57.83 -25.33
C ALA A 1192 49.12 -57.74 -23.78
N GLY A 1193 49.26 -58.89 -23.11
CA GLY A 1193 49.71 -58.98 -21.69
C GLY A 1193 51.22 -58.70 -21.52
N PRO A 1194 51.82 -58.95 -20.34
CA PRO A 1194 51.57 -60.08 -19.40
C PRO A 1194 50.51 -59.74 -18.33
N ALA A 1195 50.19 -60.51 -17.26
CA ALA A 1195 50.42 -61.89 -16.76
C ALA A 1195 49.52 -62.08 -15.49
N LYS A 1196 49.34 -63.19 -14.77
CA LYS A 1196 49.33 -64.69 -14.87
C LYS A 1196 48.69 -65.17 -13.52
N LYS A 1197 48.23 -66.39 -13.23
CA LYS A 1197 48.37 -67.74 -13.83
C LYS A 1197 47.02 -68.49 -13.81
N ARG A 1198 46.74 -69.25 -12.73
CA ARG A 1198 45.61 -70.15 -12.37
C ARG A 1198 46.07 -70.99 -11.13
N PRO A 1199 45.22 -71.63 -10.28
CA PRO A 1199 43.88 -72.20 -10.62
C PRO A 1199 42.73 -72.18 -9.54
N ALA A 1200 41.56 -72.72 -9.92
CA ALA A 1200 40.60 -73.56 -9.14
C ALA A 1200 39.52 -73.00 -8.14
N SER A 1201 38.30 -73.59 -8.28
CA SER A 1201 37.25 -73.93 -7.26
C SER A 1201 36.12 -72.92 -6.83
N PRO A 1202 34.94 -73.38 -6.27
CA PRO A 1202 33.64 -72.63 -6.23
C PRO A 1202 32.81 -72.57 -4.88
N LEU A 1203 31.58 -71.98 -4.93
CA LEU A 1203 30.43 -71.84 -3.93
C LEU A 1203 30.33 -70.52 -3.10
N GLY A 1204 29.18 -70.04 -2.54
CA GLY A 1204 27.73 -70.42 -2.62
C GLY A 1204 26.77 -69.68 -1.60
N ASN A 1205 25.44 -69.67 -1.85
CA ASN A 1205 24.23 -69.24 -1.02
C ASN A 1205 24.09 -67.73 -0.56
N GLU A 1206 22.91 -67.06 -0.37
CA GLU A 1206 21.43 -67.38 -0.34
C GLU A 1206 20.43 -66.13 -0.50
N THR A 1207 19.11 -66.30 -0.81
CA THR A 1207 17.93 -65.30 -0.88
C THR A 1207 17.73 -64.38 -2.15
N SER A 1208 16.72 -63.49 -2.46
CA SER A 1208 15.40 -62.94 -1.93
C SER A 1208 14.46 -62.32 -3.06
N LYS A 1209 13.21 -61.76 -2.84
CA LYS A 1209 12.23 -61.26 -3.91
C LYS A 1209 11.08 -60.17 -3.64
N LYS A 1210 10.51 -59.58 -4.75
CA LYS A 1210 9.43 -58.52 -5.07
C LYS A 1210 7.92 -58.74 -4.64
N ALA A 1211 6.85 -57.88 -4.86
CA ALA A 1211 6.53 -56.41 -5.08
C ALA A 1211 5.35 -56.06 -6.12
N LYS A 1212 4.63 -54.89 -6.00
CA LYS A 1212 3.88 -54.01 -7.03
C LYS A 1212 2.28 -53.90 -7.17
N VAL A 1213 1.66 -52.69 -6.92
CA VAL A 1213 0.68 -51.77 -7.67
C VAL A 1213 -0.75 -52.15 -8.25
N GLU A 1214 -1.65 -51.14 -8.51
CA GLU A 1214 -2.92 -51.03 -9.35
C GLU A 1214 -4.35 -51.39 -8.73
N ASP A 1215 -5.58 -50.83 -9.00
CA ASP A 1215 -6.19 -49.49 -9.45
C ASP A 1215 -7.81 -49.38 -9.42
N PHE A 1216 -8.47 -48.16 -9.49
CA PHE A 1216 -9.93 -47.70 -9.68
C PHE A 1216 -11.13 -48.03 -8.66
N SER A 1217 -12.32 -47.34 -8.72
CA SER A 1217 -13.48 -47.34 -7.73
C SER A 1217 -14.93 -47.50 -8.35
N THR A 1218 -16.17 -47.41 -7.76
CA THR A 1218 -16.87 -46.86 -6.52
C THR A 1218 -18.18 -47.71 -6.20
N PRO A 1219 -19.45 -47.35 -5.70
CA PRO A 1219 -20.22 -46.10 -5.38
C PRO A 1219 -21.10 -46.07 -4.02
N GLU A 1220 -22.47 -45.93 -4.01
CA GLU A 1220 -23.34 -45.44 -2.87
C GLU A 1220 -24.45 -46.34 -2.20
N ALA A 1221 -24.67 -46.12 -0.88
CA ALA A 1221 -25.91 -46.05 -0.04
C ALA A 1221 -26.85 -47.25 0.37
N LYS A 1222 -26.83 -47.66 1.68
CA LYS A 1222 -27.93 -47.46 2.72
C LYS A 1222 -27.81 -48.27 4.05
N SER A 1223 -27.84 -47.54 5.18
CA SER A 1223 -28.44 -47.80 6.54
C SER A 1223 -28.17 -49.06 7.43
N SER A 1224 -28.11 -48.76 8.75
CA SER A 1224 -28.38 -49.53 10.00
C SER A 1224 -27.34 -50.49 10.63
N ASP A 1225 -26.88 -50.05 11.81
CA ASP A 1225 -26.45 -50.71 13.07
C ASP A 1225 -25.37 -51.81 13.17
N GLU A 1226 -24.39 -51.49 14.04
CA GLU A 1226 -23.55 -52.30 14.94
C GLU A 1226 -22.79 -53.56 14.47
N THR A 1227 -21.71 -53.83 15.23
CA THR A 1227 -20.82 -55.01 15.27
C THR A 1227 -19.83 -55.18 14.10
N GLU A 1228 -18.54 -55.27 14.47
CA GLU A 1228 -17.47 -55.72 13.58
C GLU A 1228 -17.34 -57.25 13.62
N GLY A 1229 -17.25 -57.91 12.45
CA GLY A 1229 -16.48 -59.15 12.31
C GLY A 1229 -17.17 -60.41 11.76
N HIS A 1230 -16.53 -60.97 10.73
CA HIS A 1230 -16.44 -62.40 10.38
C HIS A 1230 -17.65 -63.22 9.84
N VAL A 1231 -17.57 -63.48 8.53
CA VAL A 1231 -17.66 -64.83 7.91
C VAL A 1231 -16.45 -64.88 6.95
N ALA A 1232 -15.39 -65.69 7.10
CA ALA A 1232 -15.23 -67.16 7.20
C ALA A 1232 -15.34 -67.91 5.86
N VAL A 1233 -14.32 -68.74 5.54
CA VAL A 1233 -14.32 -69.85 4.54
C VAL A 1233 -14.46 -69.42 3.06
N ASP A 1234 -13.76 -69.97 2.07
CA ASP A 1234 -12.94 -71.20 1.98
C ASP A 1234 -11.55 -71.13 2.68
N PRO A 1235 -10.80 -72.25 2.82
CA PRO A 1235 -10.13 -72.53 4.11
C PRO A 1235 -8.59 -72.40 4.15
N ALA A 1236 -8.09 -72.28 5.39
CA ALA A 1236 -7.05 -73.13 6.00
C ALA A 1236 -5.81 -72.44 6.64
N ILE A 1237 -5.82 -72.42 7.98
CA ILE A 1237 -4.74 -72.92 8.88
C ILE A 1237 -3.59 -71.96 9.32
N VAL A 1238 -3.78 -71.40 10.54
CA VAL A 1238 -2.88 -71.50 11.74
C VAL A 1238 -1.67 -70.54 11.96
N GLU A 1239 -1.79 -69.77 13.06
CA GLU A 1239 -0.80 -69.32 14.09
C GLU A 1239 0.39 -68.34 13.84
N VAL A 1240 0.38 -67.25 14.65
CA VAL A 1240 1.47 -66.71 15.53
C VAL A 1240 2.75 -66.05 14.92
N VAL A 1241 2.87 -64.71 15.12
CA VAL A 1241 3.99 -63.87 15.69
C VAL A 1241 5.43 -64.47 15.70
N PRO A 1242 6.56 -63.76 15.35
CA PRO A 1242 6.88 -62.30 15.46
C PRO A 1242 7.78 -61.62 14.35
N SER A 1243 8.15 -60.34 14.59
CA SER A 1243 9.47 -59.65 14.38
C SER A 1243 10.11 -59.33 12.99
N ASP A 1244 10.54 -58.06 12.87
CA ASP A 1244 11.76 -57.45 12.26
C ASP A 1244 12.31 -57.80 10.85
N GLY A 1245 12.74 -56.78 10.07
CA GLY A 1245 13.62 -56.93 8.89
C GLY A 1245 13.70 -55.73 7.91
N GLU A 1246 14.90 -55.35 7.44
CA GLU A 1246 15.16 -54.11 6.66
C GLU A 1246 15.31 -54.26 5.10
N PHE A 1247 15.16 -53.11 4.40
CA PHE A 1247 15.97 -52.58 3.26
C PHE A 1247 16.01 -53.17 1.80
N LYS A 1248 15.62 -52.30 0.84
CA LYS A 1248 16.34 -51.81 -0.39
C LYS A 1248 16.29 -52.46 -1.81
N THR A 1249 16.47 -51.54 -2.79
CA THR A 1249 17.11 -51.61 -4.14
C THR A 1249 16.44 -52.22 -5.40
N GLU A 1250 15.92 -51.32 -6.26
CA GLU A 1250 16.41 -50.93 -7.63
C GLU A 1250 16.26 -51.76 -8.95
N THR A 1251 16.13 -50.97 -10.04
CA THR A 1251 16.55 -51.15 -11.48
C THR A 1251 15.81 -52.05 -12.50
N GLU A 1252 14.97 -51.39 -13.32
CA GLU A 1252 15.11 -51.18 -14.80
C GLU A 1252 14.92 -52.29 -15.89
N LEU A 1253 14.87 -51.78 -17.15
CA LEU A 1253 14.87 -52.42 -18.49
C LEU A 1253 13.51 -52.99 -19.01
N THR A 1254 12.74 -52.28 -19.86
CA THR A 1254 12.84 -52.03 -21.34
C THR A 1254 12.29 -53.19 -22.22
N VAL A 1255 11.74 -53.05 -23.45
CA VAL A 1255 11.23 -51.94 -24.31
C VAL A 1255 10.44 -52.56 -25.49
N ASN A 1256 9.41 -51.90 -26.05
CA ASN A 1256 9.19 -51.71 -27.51
C ASN A 1256 7.80 -51.14 -27.90
N ILE A 1257 7.81 -50.10 -28.75
CA ILE A 1257 6.99 -49.86 -29.97
C ILE A 1257 5.45 -49.94 -29.81
N SER A 1258 4.68 -48.92 -30.20
CA SER A 1258 4.83 -48.02 -31.36
C SER A 1258 4.71 -46.52 -31.08
#